data_AF-A0A7W1IPM0-F1
#
_entry.id   AF-A0A7W1IPM0-F1
#
_cell.length_a   1.000
_cell.length_b   1.000
_cell.length_c   1.000
_cell.angle_alpha   90.00
_cell.angle_beta   90.00
_cell.angle_gamma   90.00
#
_symmetry.space_group_name_H-M   'P 1'
#
loop_
_entity.id
_entity.type
_entity.pdbx_description
1 polymer ?
#
loop_
_entity_poly.entity_id
_entity_poly.type
_entity_poly.pdbx_seq_one_letter_code
_entity_poly.pdbx_strand_id
1 'polypeptide(L)'
;MKRAAIAAILAGGCTAAGFAAEQAASGGTGTPKRTPYSQAADPWRHARLSGLSNQREKLSEAIFELLEDVDLLKVDVAEGTVGLNAGRRVFANHDVLGSYTVVDHFRMSGSYPVYNENGIPGANLSVSFGVGSSSSLDFIHIHQALPKQYVKLTSLKARLAEMKTARERTAQAAASEAPAVPAKTPTVRIDPGEQTFDALSRARYGRLWNALVIPARTPLQADWIDRIRPGEILSYAGRGTLDVGPVISWNLDLSRITKTLSADLAFKIFVSGEFRVSVWREDERWAQVKVTEVARFGRSAAFNANSTELFGGVSLLGVSLNERHTSLMPFSFEARKERGKGYDIVFRYDLESPQGRAAYDRATHGLLSLSHEHAGGTRWRAQPEDAPVRRVGTRNTAFDRAIRSSSTRYAFVYRHNHNSERDDSDIVVETAGGPRRMYRATATNNQRWRFVWGVNERFRQSFRYNVDLDRFDRALPDAVTLTVEGEVTDTDTSGTEVHEYISEVETAANRPGFFPRPPRWLPDRRLPRFRDPDGFERRDDPAYRKPPELAVNYGRTSFYYQVTYSQEQIERFIGTPRDQMWPTLELAFGVPAGSWATRIRRLRWRAQHLLETVANVPLYAVNVELRKGSVLFAAEQIATSWKAAQRETDVRARAREVSRLFSSRLYGHELSRLLRLRLPEEKVSYVIQGSSYAFGNLREEGVATVAVDPLPERVQRIIDIDRSGARPNADPLADIGSLRMRQIDQDRFELRLDLPPGKPVQAIYIRLIERRPWKMPRNLGSAVFANVDDAFVPGTNRIILDRREGMLASLLDKTEPGNRYELDVACSRDGRVWGAVEDTRFEVRVASEQEAEEDPDPLRPRSE
;
A
#
# COMPACT_ATOMS: atom_id res chain seq x y z
N MET A 1 -6.66 -16.74 18.44
CA MET A 1 -5.75 -17.73 17.83
C MET A 1 -4.26 -17.34 17.90
N LYS A 2 -3.86 -16.05 17.79
CA LYS A 2 -2.47 -15.55 18.00
C LYS A 2 -1.77 -16.10 19.27
N ARG A 3 -2.48 -16.24 20.39
CA ARG A 3 -1.94 -16.81 21.66
C ARG A 3 -1.83 -18.33 21.70
N ALA A 4 -2.62 -19.08 20.91
CA ALA A 4 -2.65 -20.54 20.94
C ALA A 4 -1.49 -21.18 20.16
N ALA A 5 -1.09 -20.57 19.03
CA ALA A 5 0.09 -21.00 18.26
C ALA A 5 1.41 -20.73 19.02
N ILE A 6 1.46 -19.66 19.83
CA ILE A 6 2.60 -19.33 20.70
C ILE A 6 2.60 -20.21 21.96
N ALA A 7 1.42 -20.56 22.51
CA ALA A 7 1.31 -21.45 23.67
C ALA A 7 1.76 -22.89 23.39
N ALA A 8 1.66 -23.37 22.13
CA ALA A 8 2.18 -24.67 21.73
C ALA A 8 3.73 -24.74 21.74
N ILE A 9 4.42 -23.59 21.81
CA ILE A 9 5.89 -23.49 21.86
C ILE A 9 6.40 -23.19 23.28
N LEU A 10 5.54 -22.76 24.23
CA LEU A 10 5.96 -22.18 25.52
C LEU A 10 5.19 -22.70 26.75
N ALA A 11 4.74 -23.96 26.75
CA ALA A 11 4.08 -24.55 27.92
C ALA A 11 5.10 -24.96 29.00
N GLY A 12 5.37 -24.06 29.96
CA GLY A 12 6.18 -24.32 31.15
C GLY A 12 5.94 -23.32 32.29
N GLY A 13 4.79 -23.45 32.97
CA GLY A 13 4.60 -23.15 34.40
C GLY A 13 4.44 -21.70 34.90
N CYS A 14 3.28 -21.38 35.48
CA CYS A 14 3.17 -20.63 36.75
C CYS A 14 1.71 -20.57 37.26
N THR A 15 1.51 -20.85 38.55
CA THR A 15 0.24 -20.80 39.30
C THR A 15 0.03 -19.49 40.07
N ALA A 16 -1.24 -19.27 40.45
CA ALA A 16 -1.89 -17.99 40.75
C ALA A 16 -1.74 -17.45 42.19
N ALA A 17 -2.14 -16.19 42.36
CA ALA A 17 -2.52 -15.56 43.64
C ALA A 17 -3.89 -14.89 43.47
N GLY A 18 -4.77 -15.01 44.48
CA GLY A 18 -6.10 -14.41 44.52
C GLY A 18 -6.28 -13.49 45.72
N PHE A 19 -7.14 -12.48 45.58
CA PHE A 19 -7.71 -11.71 46.70
C PHE A 19 -9.15 -11.29 46.36
N ALA A 20 -10.01 -11.37 47.37
CA ALA A 20 -11.44 -11.07 47.34
C ALA A 20 -11.72 -9.62 47.76
N ALA A 21 -12.87 -9.08 47.32
CA ALA A 21 -13.50 -7.89 47.91
C ALA A 21 -15.02 -7.96 47.76
N GLU A 22 -15.69 -7.49 48.82
CA GLU A 22 -17.09 -7.65 49.22
C GLU A 22 -17.96 -6.48 48.70
N GLN A 23 -19.25 -6.75 48.45
CA GLN A 23 -20.27 -5.83 47.93
C GLN A 23 -21.13 -5.22 49.04
N ALA A 24 -21.73 -4.06 48.76
CA ALA A 24 -23.01 -3.65 49.31
C ALA A 24 -23.89 -3.02 48.21
N ALA A 25 -25.16 -3.44 48.16
CA ALA A 25 -26.14 -3.12 47.13
C ALA A 25 -27.30 -2.24 47.67
N SER A 26 -28.01 -1.55 46.78
CA SER A 26 -29.43 -1.21 46.98
C SER A 26 -30.13 -1.14 45.61
N GLY A 27 -31.32 -1.76 45.53
CA GLY A 27 -32.01 -2.11 44.29
C GLY A 27 -33.21 -1.23 43.93
N GLY A 28 -33.73 -1.46 42.73
CA GLY A 28 -34.99 -0.90 42.24
C GLY A 28 -35.50 -1.72 41.05
N THR A 29 -36.69 -2.31 41.18
CA THR A 29 -37.33 -3.19 40.21
C THR A 29 -38.12 -2.39 39.18
N GLY A 30 -37.67 -2.42 37.93
CA GLY A 30 -38.39 -1.87 36.78
C GLY A 30 -38.36 -2.86 35.62
N THR A 31 -39.54 -3.19 35.09
CA THR A 31 -39.71 -4.03 33.88
C THR A 31 -38.79 -3.58 32.74
N PRO A 32 -37.97 -4.47 32.15
CA PRO A 32 -36.94 -4.07 31.21
C PRO A 32 -37.54 -3.66 29.86
N LYS A 33 -37.65 -2.36 29.61
CA LYS A 33 -37.68 -1.81 28.25
C LYS A 33 -36.49 -2.40 27.50
N ARG A 34 -36.71 -3.00 26.32
CA ARG A 34 -35.63 -3.43 25.42
C ARG A 34 -34.62 -2.29 25.31
N THR A 35 -33.41 -2.51 25.81
CA THR A 35 -32.39 -1.48 25.86
C THR A 35 -32.01 -1.07 24.42
N PRO A 36 -31.73 0.24 24.18
CA PRO A 36 -31.32 0.77 22.87
C PRO A 36 -30.14 0.00 22.23
N TYR A 37 -29.33 -0.66 23.07
CA TYR A 37 -28.21 -1.51 22.69
C TYR A 37 -28.59 -2.67 21.75
N SER A 38 -29.82 -3.19 21.86
CA SER A 38 -30.26 -4.33 21.04
C SER A 38 -30.55 -3.96 19.57
N GLN A 39 -30.96 -2.71 19.30
CA GLN A 39 -31.21 -2.19 17.95
C GLN A 39 -29.93 -1.70 17.26
N ALA A 40 -28.96 -1.17 18.02
CA ALA A 40 -27.66 -0.76 17.48
C ALA A 40 -26.81 -1.95 16.98
N ALA A 41 -27.08 -3.17 17.47
CA ALA A 41 -26.31 -4.37 17.15
C ALA A 41 -26.79 -5.11 15.87
N ASP A 42 -27.99 -4.85 15.35
CA ASP A 42 -28.53 -5.59 14.19
C ASP A 42 -27.79 -5.36 12.85
N PRO A 43 -27.29 -4.16 12.51
CA PRO A 43 -26.49 -3.96 11.29
C PRO A 43 -25.22 -4.81 11.29
N TRP A 44 -24.57 -4.93 12.46
CA TRP A 44 -23.33 -5.68 12.66
C TRP A 44 -23.54 -7.20 12.65
N ARG A 45 -24.78 -7.67 12.81
CA ARG A 45 -25.10 -9.11 12.83
C ARG A 45 -25.13 -9.73 11.43
N HIS A 46 -25.36 -8.95 10.38
CA HIS A 46 -25.18 -9.41 9.00
C HIS A 46 -23.72 -9.72 8.67
N ALA A 47 -22.75 -9.16 9.41
CA ALA A 47 -21.32 -9.51 9.31
C ALA A 47 -20.97 -10.92 9.79
N ARG A 48 -21.95 -11.73 10.27
CA ARG A 48 -21.75 -13.16 10.55
C ARG A 48 -22.08 -14.05 9.35
N LEU A 49 -22.95 -13.59 8.43
CA LEU A 49 -23.26 -14.28 7.17
C LEU A 49 -22.12 -14.17 6.16
N SER A 50 -21.13 -13.29 6.39
CA SER A 50 -19.87 -13.24 5.66
C SER A 50 -18.87 -14.33 6.04
N GLY A 51 -19.15 -15.23 6.99
CA GLY A 51 -18.21 -16.32 7.34
C GLY A 51 -17.81 -17.21 6.15
N LEU A 52 -18.73 -17.47 5.22
CA LEU A 52 -18.47 -18.24 3.99
C LEU A 52 -17.82 -17.39 2.88
N SER A 53 -18.15 -16.10 2.77
CA SER A 53 -17.45 -15.18 1.86
C SER A 53 -16.01 -14.96 2.32
N ASN A 54 -15.79 -14.82 3.63
CA ASN A 54 -14.47 -14.67 4.26
C ASN A 54 -13.58 -15.89 3.99
N GLN A 55 -14.09 -17.12 4.01
CA GLN A 55 -13.28 -18.30 3.67
C GLN A 55 -12.89 -18.32 2.19
N ARG A 56 -13.81 -17.97 1.29
CA ARG A 56 -13.52 -17.86 -0.15
C ARG A 56 -12.51 -16.76 -0.44
N GLU A 57 -12.64 -15.62 0.22
CA GLU A 57 -11.71 -14.49 0.12
C GLU A 57 -10.33 -14.85 0.67
N LYS A 58 -10.26 -15.54 1.82
CA LYS A 58 -8.99 -16.05 2.38
C LYS A 58 -8.30 -17.03 1.43
N LEU A 59 -9.05 -17.95 0.83
CA LEU A 59 -8.49 -18.89 -0.14
C LEU A 59 -8.04 -18.16 -1.42
N SER A 60 -8.87 -17.25 -1.93
CA SER A 60 -8.54 -16.37 -3.06
C SER A 60 -7.25 -15.61 -2.79
N GLU A 61 -7.14 -14.92 -1.66
CA GLU A 61 -5.93 -14.25 -1.21
C GLU A 61 -4.73 -15.20 -1.17
N ALA A 62 -4.86 -16.35 -0.51
CA ALA A 62 -3.78 -17.33 -0.44
C ALA A 62 -3.30 -17.78 -1.83
N ILE A 63 -4.23 -17.97 -2.78
CA ILE A 63 -3.92 -18.31 -4.18
C ILE A 63 -3.21 -17.15 -4.86
N PHE A 64 -3.73 -15.92 -4.77
CA PHE A 64 -3.09 -14.75 -5.36
C PHE A 64 -1.68 -14.52 -4.82
N GLU A 65 -1.48 -14.80 -3.53
CA GLU A 65 -0.19 -14.67 -2.87
C GLU A 65 0.83 -15.73 -3.28
N LEU A 66 0.36 -16.90 -3.76
CA LEU A 66 1.22 -17.85 -4.46
C LEU A 66 1.58 -17.34 -5.86
N LEU A 67 0.72 -16.54 -6.49
CA LEU A 67 0.95 -15.92 -7.81
C LEU A 67 1.82 -14.65 -7.74
N GLU A 68 2.15 -14.12 -6.55
CA GLU A 68 2.99 -12.93 -6.45
C GLU A 68 4.41 -13.14 -6.99
N ASP A 69 4.93 -14.37 -6.93
CA ASP A 69 6.26 -14.78 -7.43
C ASP A 69 6.26 -16.31 -7.61
N VAL A 70 6.01 -16.77 -8.84
CA VAL A 70 5.94 -18.18 -9.22
C VAL A 70 7.22 -18.55 -9.95
N ASP A 71 7.96 -19.51 -9.42
CA ASP A 71 9.06 -20.17 -10.14
C ASP A 71 8.43 -21.05 -11.24
N LEU A 72 8.58 -20.64 -12.50
CA LEU A 72 8.06 -21.36 -13.67
C LEU A 72 8.98 -22.52 -14.09
N LEU A 73 10.28 -22.27 -14.04
CA LEU A 73 11.31 -23.20 -14.46
C LEU A 73 12.58 -22.93 -13.67
N LYS A 74 13.23 -23.97 -13.16
CA LYS A 74 14.59 -23.91 -12.64
C LYS A 74 15.37 -25.11 -13.13
N VAL A 75 16.45 -24.87 -13.86
CA VAL A 75 17.29 -25.92 -14.44
C VAL A 75 18.72 -25.67 -14.02
N ASP A 76 19.38 -26.70 -13.49
CA ASP A 76 20.80 -26.67 -13.22
C ASP A 76 21.54 -26.95 -14.55
N VAL A 77 22.42 -26.04 -14.96
CA VAL A 77 23.17 -26.09 -16.23
C VAL A 77 24.65 -26.07 -15.89
N ALA A 78 25.30 -27.23 -16.03
CA ALA A 78 26.64 -27.47 -15.50
C ALA A 78 26.70 -27.17 -14.00
N GLU A 79 27.59 -26.26 -13.57
CA GLU A 79 27.69 -25.81 -12.17
C GLU A 79 26.76 -24.63 -11.83
N GLY A 80 26.08 -24.07 -12.85
CA GLY A 80 25.21 -22.93 -12.70
C GLY A 80 23.73 -23.30 -12.58
N THR A 81 22.89 -22.30 -12.32
CA THR A 81 21.43 -22.44 -12.32
C THR A 81 20.79 -21.37 -13.19
N VAL A 82 19.79 -21.76 -13.98
CA VAL A 82 18.94 -20.85 -14.75
C VAL A 82 17.52 -20.97 -14.23
N GLY A 83 16.90 -19.84 -13.91
CA GLY A 83 15.55 -19.72 -13.38
C GLY A 83 14.68 -18.80 -14.23
N LEU A 84 13.42 -19.17 -14.41
CA LEU A 84 12.36 -18.33 -14.95
C LEU A 84 11.30 -18.12 -13.88
N ASN A 85 11.00 -16.88 -13.58
CA ASN A 85 10.04 -16.49 -12.56
C ASN A 85 9.03 -15.53 -13.17
N ALA A 86 7.77 -15.65 -12.78
CA ALA A 86 6.75 -14.68 -13.14
C ALA A 86 5.85 -14.39 -11.95
N GLY A 87 5.37 -13.16 -11.86
CA GLY A 87 4.48 -12.82 -10.77
C GLY A 87 3.76 -11.51 -10.97
N ARG A 88 2.83 -11.24 -10.05
CA ARG A 88 2.02 -10.03 -10.05
C ARG A 88 1.95 -9.42 -8.66
N ARG A 89 2.15 -8.11 -8.58
CA ARG A 89 1.89 -7.33 -7.36
C ARG A 89 0.80 -6.31 -7.61
N VAL A 90 -0.02 -6.06 -6.60
CA VAL A 90 -1.12 -5.10 -6.67
C VAL A 90 -0.97 -4.11 -5.52
N PHE A 91 -0.96 -2.82 -5.86
CA PHE A 91 -0.85 -1.73 -4.91
C PHE A 91 -2.13 -0.90 -4.96
N ALA A 92 -2.75 -0.63 -3.82
CA ALA A 92 -3.83 0.34 -3.75
C ALA A 92 -3.24 1.73 -4.05
N ASN A 93 -3.84 2.49 -4.97
CA ASN A 93 -3.37 3.84 -5.28
C ASN A 93 -3.79 4.87 -4.23
N HIS A 94 -4.64 4.46 -3.29
CA HIS A 94 -5.22 5.32 -2.27
C HIS A 94 -5.96 6.54 -2.86
N ASP A 95 -6.40 6.42 -4.11
CA ASP A 95 -7.16 7.46 -4.80
C ASP A 95 -8.66 7.38 -4.47
N VAL A 96 -9.39 8.40 -4.91
CA VAL A 96 -10.83 8.56 -4.69
C VAL A 96 -11.63 7.38 -5.26
N LEU A 97 -11.13 6.80 -6.34
CA LEU A 97 -11.74 5.70 -7.06
C LEU A 97 -11.48 4.32 -6.45
N GLY A 98 -10.55 4.22 -5.49
CA GLY A 98 -10.06 2.93 -5.01
C GLY A 98 -9.37 2.14 -6.14
N SER A 99 -8.66 2.83 -7.04
CA SER A 99 -7.93 2.20 -8.13
C SER A 99 -6.68 1.46 -7.62
N TYR A 100 -6.19 0.53 -8.43
CA TYR A 100 -5.03 -0.28 -8.12
C TYR A 100 -3.99 -0.17 -9.22
N THR A 101 -2.73 -0.03 -8.83
CA THR A 101 -1.60 -0.24 -9.73
C THR A 101 -1.23 -1.72 -9.73
N VAL A 102 -1.29 -2.34 -10.90
CA VAL A 102 -0.90 -3.72 -11.14
C VAL A 102 0.50 -3.73 -11.74
N VAL A 103 1.39 -4.51 -11.13
CA VAL A 103 2.77 -4.69 -11.57
C VAL A 103 2.96 -6.16 -11.89
N ASP A 104 2.90 -6.48 -13.17
CA ASP A 104 3.29 -7.79 -13.69
C ASP A 104 4.80 -7.81 -13.88
N HIS A 105 5.44 -8.93 -13.57
CA HIS A 105 6.86 -9.11 -13.85
C HIS A 105 7.18 -10.50 -14.34
N PHE A 106 8.21 -10.57 -15.18
CA PHE A 106 8.83 -11.78 -15.68
C PHE A 106 10.33 -11.63 -15.50
N ARG A 107 10.98 -12.60 -14.86
CA ARG A 107 12.41 -12.59 -14.59
C ARG A 107 13.04 -13.84 -15.16
N MET A 108 14.12 -13.65 -15.89
CA MET A 108 15.07 -14.71 -16.24
C MET A 108 16.32 -14.47 -15.41
N SER A 109 16.79 -15.45 -14.65
CA SER A 109 18.00 -15.30 -13.84
C SER A 109 18.96 -16.46 -14.09
N GLY A 110 20.23 -16.17 -14.26
CA GLY A 110 21.32 -17.14 -14.30
C GLY A 110 22.31 -16.87 -13.17
N SER A 111 22.72 -17.90 -12.45
CA SER A 111 23.81 -17.81 -11.48
C SER A 111 24.88 -18.85 -11.81
N TYR A 112 26.14 -18.45 -11.83
CA TYR A 112 27.27 -19.32 -12.10
C TYR A 112 28.34 -19.16 -11.00
N PRO A 113 28.72 -20.23 -10.27
CA PRO A 113 29.89 -20.19 -9.41
C PRO A 113 31.13 -20.15 -10.30
N VAL A 114 31.80 -19.00 -10.38
CA VAL A 114 33.02 -18.84 -11.19
C VAL A 114 34.17 -19.63 -10.57
N TYR A 115 34.23 -19.64 -9.25
CA TYR A 115 35.22 -20.37 -8.47
C TYR A 115 34.62 -20.76 -7.13
N ASN A 116 34.84 -21.99 -6.69
CA ASN A 116 34.47 -22.42 -5.35
C ASN A 116 35.55 -23.35 -4.82
N GLU A 117 36.35 -22.87 -3.89
CA GLU A 117 37.32 -23.70 -3.18
C GLU A 117 36.67 -24.22 -1.91
N ASN A 118 36.43 -25.52 -1.88
CA ASN A 118 36.02 -26.20 -0.66
C ASN A 118 37.24 -26.30 0.25
N GLY A 119 37.26 -25.52 1.34
CA GLY A 119 38.31 -25.59 2.36
C GLY A 119 38.22 -26.85 3.21
N ILE A 120 39.04 -26.89 4.27
CA ILE A 120 39.27 -28.07 5.12
C ILE A 120 37.94 -28.76 5.51
N PRO A 121 37.69 -30.00 5.04
CA PRO A 121 36.49 -30.73 5.40
C PRO A 121 36.59 -31.18 6.87
N GLY A 122 35.80 -30.57 7.75
CA GLY A 122 35.48 -31.12 9.07
C GLY A 122 34.19 -31.91 9.01
N ALA A 123 33.99 -32.89 9.90
CA ALA A 123 32.83 -33.80 9.86
C ALA A 123 31.46 -33.08 9.80
N ASN A 124 31.35 -31.87 10.36
CA ASN A 124 30.12 -31.07 10.38
C ASN A 124 30.31 -29.59 10.01
N LEU A 125 31.56 -29.14 9.84
CA LEU A 125 31.92 -27.75 9.57
C LEU A 125 32.72 -27.70 8.28
N SER A 126 32.26 -26.89 7.33
CA SER A 126 32.98 -26.60 6.09
C SER A 126 33.16 -25.10 5.97
N VAL A 127 34.35 -24.68 5.54
CA VAL A 127 34.64 -23.30 5.18
C VAL A 127 34.96 -23.33 3.70
N SER A 128 34.18 -22.61 2.91
CA SER A 128 34.42 -22.46 1.47
C SER A 128 34.71 -21.00 1.14
N PHE A 129 35.46 -20.78 0.07
CA PHE A 129 35.65 -19.46 -0.50
C PHE A 129 35.15 -19.47 -1.93
N GLY A 130 34.20 -18.59 -2.23
CA GLY A 130 33.52 -18.55 -3.52
C GLY A 130 33.66 -17.22 -4.24
N VAL A 131 33.79 -17.29 -5.56
CA VAL A 131 33.51 -16.21 -6.50
C VAL A 131 32.25 -16.60 -7.27
N GLY A 132 31.16 -15.85 -7.06
CA GLY A 132 29.88 -16.03 -7.74
C GLY A 132 29.66 -14.94 -8.78
N SER A 133 29.04 -15.30 -9.89
CA SER A 133 28.44 -14.35 -10.82
C SER A 133 26.95 -14.64 -10.93
N SER A 134 26.13 -13.60 -10.94
CA SER A 134 24.71 -13.72 -11.26
C SER A 134 24.29 -12.64 -12.25
N SER A 135 23.42 -13.02 -13.17
CA SER A 135 22.80 -12.12 -14.13
C SER A 135 21.29 -12.33 -14.12
N SER A 136 20.54 -11.26 -14.33
CA SER A 136 19.09 -11.37 -14.50
C SER A 136 18.57 -10.39 -15.54
N LEU A 137 17.61 -10.84 -16.32
CA LEU A 137 16.80 -10.05 -17.23
C LEU A 137 15.40 -9.94 -16.64
N ASP A 138 15.03 -8.74 -16.21
CA ASP A 138 13.72 -8.43 -15.62
C ASP A 138 12.86 -7.70 -16.65
N PHE A 139 11.63 -8.14 -16.86
CA PHE A 139 10.59 -7.43 -17.59
C PHE A 139 9.48 -7.05 -16.62
N ILE A 140 9.02 -5.82 -16.67
CA ILE A 140 8.02 -5.28 -15.76
C ILE A 140 6.94 -4.57 -16.60
N HIS A 141 5.69 -4.90 -16.37
CA HIS A 141 4.55 -4.21 -16.97
C HIS A 141 3.70 -3.58 -15.86
N ILE A 142 3.64 -2.26 -15.85
CA ILE A 142 2.87 -1.47 -14.87
C ILE A 142 1.65 -0.91 -15.56
N HIS A 143 0.47 -1.15 -15.00
CA HIS A 143 -0.79 -0.60 -15.49
C HIS A 143 -1.76 -0.31 -14.35
N GLN A 144 -2.71 0.59 -14.57
CA GLN A 144 -3.75 0.91 -13.60
C GLN A 144 -5.05 0.16 -13.92
N ALA A 145 -5.62 -0.50 -12.91
CA ALA A 145 -6.94 -1.12 -12.98
C ALA A 145 -8.01 -0.09 -12.56
N LEU A 146 -8.60 0.60 -13.54
CA LEU A 146 -9.56 1.69 -13.33
C LEU A 146 -11.03 1.23 -13.25
N PRO A 147 -11.87 1.92 -12.46
CA PRO A 147 -13.28 1.58 -12.37
C PRO A 147 -14.16 1.66 -13.59
N LYS A 148 -13.92 2.60 -14.50
CA LYS A 148 -14.66 2.66 -15.76
C LYS A 148 -14.51 1.40 -16.62
N GLN A 149 -13.41 0.66 -16.45
CA GLN A 149 -13.23 -0.61 -17.15
C GLN A 149 -14.12 -1.72 -16.57
N TYR A 150 -14.68 -1.55 -15.37
CA TYR A 150 -15.50 -2.54 -14.64
C TYR A 150 -16.85 -2.81 -15.32
N VAL A 151 -17.45 -1.79 -15.95
CA VAL A 151 -18.78 -1.88 -16.61
C VAL A 151 -18.75 -2.69 -17.93
N LYS A 152 -17.56 -2.91 -18.53
CA LYS A 152 -17.42 -3.56 -19.85
C LYS A 152 -17.02 -5.04 -19.80
N LEU A 153 -17.30 -5.77 -18.72
CA LEU A 153 -17.02 -7.21 -18.70
C LEU A 153 -18.30 -8.04 -18.76
N THR A 154 -18.52 -8.63 -19.93
CA THR A 154 -19.42 -9.77 -20.09
C THR A 154 -19.14 -10.81 -19.01
N SER A 155 -20.19 -11.22 -18.29
CA SER A 155 -20.11 -12.26 -17.24
C SER A 155 -19.36 -13.50 -17.73
N LEU A 156 -18.78 -14.29 -16.82
CA LEU A 156 -18.05 -15.52 -17.20
C LEU A 156 -18.93 -16.49 -18.02
N LYS A 157 -20.24 -16.49 -17.74
CA LYS A 157 -21.25 -17.20 -18.51
C LYS A 157 -21.39 -16.63 -19.93
N ALA A 158 -21.47 -15.31 -20.06
CA ALA A 158 -21.51 -14.63 -21.35
C ALA A 158 -20.21 -14.80 -22.16
N ARG A 159 -19.04 -14.80 -21.51
CA ARG A 159 -17.76 -15.13 -22.16
C ARG A 159 -17.66 -16.58 -22.60
N LEU A 160 -18.13 -17.53 -21.80
CA LEU A 160 -18.21 -18.93 -22.23
C LEU A 160 -19.19 -19.10 -23.39
N ALA A 161 -20.30 -18.36 -23.40
CA ALA A 161 -21.23 -18.33 -24.52
C ALA A 161 -20.62 -17.66 -25.76
N GLU A 162 -19.89 -16.55 -25.61
CA GLU A 162 -19.12 -15.92 -26.70
C GLU A 162 -18.02 -16.83 -27.23
N MET A 163 -17.31 -17.55 -26.37
CA MET A 163 -16.28 -18.51 -26.81
C MET A 163 -16.90 -19.71 -27.53
N LYS A 164 -18.04 -20.22 -27.05
CA LYS A 164 -18.78 -21.29 -27.73
C LYS A 164 -19.28 -20.81 -29.09
N THR A 165 -19.95 -19.67 -29.14
CA THR A 165 -20.46 -19.08 -30.38
C THR A 165 -19.33 -18.65 -31.33
N ALA A 166 -18.20 -18.16 -30.82
CA ALA A 166 -17.02 -17.88 -31.64
C ALA A 166 -16.43 -19.18 -32.20
N ARG A 167 -16.34 -20.25 -31.41
CA ARG A 167 -15.85 -21.57 -31.86
C ARG A 167 -16.80 -22.21 -32.87
N GLU A 168 -18.11 -22.06 -32.68
CA GLU A 168 -19.15 -22.44 -33.63
C GLU A 168 -19.08 -21.61 -34.91
N ARG A 169 -18.81 -20.30 -34.82
CA ARG A 169 -18.57 -19.42 -35.98
C ARG A 169 -17.29 -19.76 -36.71
N THR A 170 -16.20 -20.10 -36.02
CA THR A 170 -14.95 -20.56 -36.67
C THR A 170 -15.16 -21.92 -37.32
N ALA A 171 -15.96 -22.80 -36.71
CA ALA A 171 -16.34 -24.08 -37.30
C ALA A 171 -17.29 -23.93 -38.51
N GLN A 172 -18.22 -22.97 -38.48
CA GLN A 172 -19.10 -22.64 -39.61
C GLN A 172 -18.39 -21.84 -40.71
N ALA A 173 -17.45 -20.96 -40.36
CA ALA A 173 -16.62 -20.23 -41.31
C ALA A 173 -15.59 -21.13 -42.02
N ALA A 174 -15.16 -22.22 -41.38
CA ALA A 174 -14.41 -23.28 -42.04
C ALA A 174 -15.29 -24.16 -42.96
N ALA A 175 -16.62 -24.01 -42.94
CA ALA A 175 -17.56 -24.87 -43.64
C ALA A 175 -18.43 -24.16 -44.69
N SER A 176 -18.35 -22.83 -44.87
CA SER A 176 -19.23 -22.15 -45.85
C SER A 176 -18.64 -20.83 -46.38
N GLU A 177 -18.46 -20.75 -47.70
CA GLU A 177 -18.27 -19.50 -48.45
C GLU A 177 -19.63 -18.77 -48.65
N ALA A 178 -19.75 -17.57 -48.07
CA ALA A 178 -20.66 -16.43 -48.38
C ALA A 178 -22.21 -16.56 -48.21
N PRO A 179 -23.01 -15.46 -48.15
CA PRO A 179 -22.72 -14.03 -47.93
C PRO A 179 -23.45 -13.40 -46.71
N ALA A 180 -23.29 -12.08 -46.57
CA ALA A 180 -23.53 -11.22 -45.41
C ALA A 180 -24.95 -11.16 -44.80
N VAL A 181 -25.01 -11.06 -43.47
CA VAL A 181 -26.20 -10.73 -42.67
C VAL A 181 -26.00 -9.33 -42.05
N PRO A 182 -27.02 -8.45 -42.06
CA PRO A 182 -26.87 -7.06 -41.65
C PRO A 182 -26.67 -6.90 -40.12
N ALA A 183 -25.92 -5.86 -39.78
CA ALA A 183 -25.56 -5.49 -38.41
C ALA A 183 -26.82 -5.11 -37.58
N LYS A 184 -27.16 -5.97 -36.61
CA LYS A 184 -28.07 -5.63 -35.53
C LYS A 184 -27.31 -4.79 -34.51
N THR A 185 -27.70 -3.53 -34.35
CA THR A 185 -27.19 -2.65 -33.29
C THR A 185 -27.51 -3.27 -31.93
N PRO A 186 -26.50 -3.61 -31.10
CA PRO A 186 -26.76 -4.16 -29.78
C PRO A 186 -27.18 -3.03 -28.84
N THR A 187 -28.48 -2.94 -28.52
CA THR A 187 -28.94 -2.26 -27.32
C THR A 187 -28.50 -3.09 -26.10
N VAL A 188 -27.42 -2.66 -25.46
CA VAL A 188 -26.95 -3.23 -24.20
C VAL A 188 -27.90 -2.76 -23.09
N ARG A 189 -28.88 -3.60 -22.74
CA ARG A 189 -29.57 -3.49 -21.46
C ARG A 189 -28.59 -3.93 -20.37
N ILE A 190 -28.20 -2.99 -19.51
CA ILE A 190 -27.41 -3.28 -18.32
C ILE A 190 -28.37 -3.87 -17.30
N ASP A 191 -28.32 -5.19 -17.08
CA ASP A 191 -29.09 -5.85 -16.04
C ASP A 191 -28.56 -5.41 -14.65
N PRO A 192 -29.40 -4.90 -13.74
CA PRO A 192 -28.99 -4.48 -12.39
C PRO A 192 -28.56 -5.64 -11.46
N GLY A 193 -28.49 -6.87 -11.98
CA GLY A 193 -27.95 -8.05 -11.29
C GLY A 193 -26.46 -8.30 -11.56
N GLU A 194 -25.78 -7.42 -12.30
CA GLU A 194 -24.35 -7.55 -12.59
C GLU A 194 -23.54 -7.52 -11.29
N GLN A 195 -22.94 -8.65 -10.93
CA GLN A 195 -21.96 -8.75 -9.86
C GLN A 195 -20.88 -7.71 -10.13
N THR A 196 -20.92 -6.60 -9.40
CA THR A 196 -19.88 -5.58 -9.39
C THR A 196 -18.59 -6.27 -8.97
N PHE A 197 -17.80 -6.73 -9.94
CA PHE A 197 -16.49 -7.30 -9.66
C PHE A 197 -15.68 -6.21 -8.95
N ASP A 198 -15.33 -6.51 -7.70
CA ASP A 198 -14.46 -5.66 -6.89
C ASP A 198 -13.18 -5.32 -7.67
N ALA A 199 -12.85 -4.03 -7.70
CA ALA A 199 -11.69 -3.43 -8.35
C ALA A 199 -10.41 -4.24 -8.10
N LEU A 200 -10.23 -4.66 -6.85
CA LEU A 200 -9.12 -5.44 -6.38
C LEU A 200 -9.07 -6.83 -7.02
N SER A 201 -10.21 -7.53 -7.08
CA SER A 201 -10.28 -8.88 -7.67
C SER A 201 -9.86 -8.85 -9.14
N ARG A 202 -10.23 -7.80 -9.88
CA ARG A 202 -9.79 -7.62 -11.25
C ARG A 202 -8.32 -7.24 -11.35
N ALA A 203 -7.82 -6.36 -10.48
CA ALA A 203 -6.40 -6.04 -10.41
C ALA A 203 -5.55 -7.30 -10.16
N ARG A 204 -6.06 -8.22 -9.32
CA ARG A 204 -5.41 -9.50 -9.01
C ARG A 204 -5.48 -10.50 -10.14
N TYR A 205 -6.68 -10.84 -10.61
CA TYR A 205 -6.88 -11.99 -11.50
C TYR A 205 -7.09 -11.62 -12.98
N GLY A 206 -7.29 -10.33 -13.28
CA GLY A 206 -7.54 -9.88 -14.65
C GLY A 206 -6.29 -9.95 -15.50
N ARG A 207 -6.32 -10.72 -16.60
CA ARG A 207 -5.18 -10.85 -17.54
C ARG A 207 -3.89 -11.35 -16.89
N LEU A 208 -3.95 -12.37 -16.03
CA LEU A 208 -2.75 -12.98 -15.43
C LEU A 208 -1.72 -13.45 -16.48
N TRP A 209 -2.19 -13.85 -17.66
CA TRP A 209 -1.33 -14.23 -18.79
C TRP A 209 -0.40 -13.09 -19.24
N ASN A 210 -0.71 -11.83 -18.92
CA ASN A 210 0.16 -10.68 -19.18
C ASN A 210 1.56 -10.92 -18.62
N ALA A 211 1.68 -11.49 -17.41
CA ALA A 211 2.97 -11.76 -16.76
C ALA A 211 3.86 -12.70 -17.59
N LEU A 212 3.28 -13.61 -18.37
CA LEU A 212 4.02 -14.55 -19.21
C LEU A 212 4.39 -13.98 -20.58
N VAL A 213 3.60 -13.05 -21.11
CA VAL A 213 3.80 -12.50 -22.46
C VAL A 213 4.56 -11.17 -22.47
N ILE A 214 4.87 -10.58 -21.32
CA ILE A 214 5.61 -9.30 -21.25
C ILE A 214 6.85 -9.32 -22.14
N PRO A 215 7.69 -10.38 -22.13
CA PRO A 215 8.88 -10.41 -22.97
C PRO A 215 8.56 -10.20 -24.46
N ALA A 216 7.48 -10.80 -24.96
CA ALA A 216 7.02 -10.67 -26.35
C ALA A 216 6.31 -9.34 -26.67
N ARG A 217 5.90 -8.58 -25.63
CA ARG A 217 5.27 -7.25 -25.77
C ARG A 217 6.26 -6.09 -25.62
N THR A 218 7.52 -6.36 -25.31
CA THR A 218 8.57 -5.34 -25.16
C THR A 218 8.69 -4.51 -26.44
N PRO A 219 8.49 -3.18 -26.41
CA PRO A 219 8.34 -2.36 -27.60
C PRO A 219 9.72 -2.01 -28.17
N LEU A 220 10.41 -2.98 -28.75
CA LEU A 220 11.73 -2.78 -29.32
C LEU A 220 11.71 -1.91 -30.59
N GLN A 221 10.52 -1.66 -31.15
CA GLN A 221 10.28 -0.84 -32.34
C GLN A 221 9.09 0.11 -32.09
N ALA A 222 9.04 1.22 -32.82
CA ALA A 222 8.03 2.26 -32.77
C ALA A 222 6.67 1.68 -33.08
N ASP A 223 6.55 0.87 -34.12
CA ASP A 223 5.29 0.22 -34.49
C ASP A 223 4.78 -0.75 -33.40
N TRP A 224 5.65 -1.19 -32.49
CA TRP A 224 5.24 -2.06 -31.39
C TRP A 224 4.70 -1.28 -30.19
N ILE A 225 4.84 0.06 -30.16
CA ILE A 225 4.20 0.90 -29.13
C ILE A 225 2.68 0.72 -29.12
N ASP A 226 2.09 0.35 -30.26
CA ASP A 226 0.66 0.10 -30.38
C ASP A 226 0.18 -1.10 -29.56
N ARG A 227 1.10 -1.99 -29.17
CA ARG A 227 0.82 -3.10 -28.24
C ARG A 227 0.72 -2.64 -26.79
N ILE A 228 1.22 -1.44 -26.46
CA ILE A 228 1.16 -0.83 -25.14
C ILE A 228 -0.04 0.11 -25.13
N ARG A 229 -0.95 -0.02 -24.15
CA ARG A 229 -2.07 0.92 -24.09
C ARG A 229 -1.60 2.25 -23.52
N PRO A 230 -2.21 3.37 -23.88
CA PRO A 230 -1.96 4.62 -23.19
C PRO A 230 -2.07 4.43 -21.67
N GLY A 231 -1.14 5.02 -20.92
CA GLY A 231 -0.99 4.92 -19.47
C GLY A 231 -0.30 3.66 -18.96
N GLU A 232 -0.02 2.67 -19.82
CA GLU A 232 0.80 1.52 -19.46
C GLU A 232 2.29 1.86 -19.56
N ILE A 233 3.07 1.24 -18.69
CA ILE A 233 4.54 1.31 -18.70
C ILE A 233 5.09 -0.08 -18.86
N LEU A 234 6.05 -0.23 -19.76
CA LEU A 234 6.81 -1.47 -19.92
C LEU A 234 8.29 -1.17 -19.70
N SER A 235 8.89 -1.87 -18.75
CA SER A 235 10.31 -1.77 -18.45
C SER A 235 10.99 -3.11 -18.68
N TYR A 236 12.24 -3.06 -19.11
CA TYR A 236 13.13 -4.22 -19.15
C TYR A 236 14.50 -3.81 -18.64
N ALA A 237 15.09 -4.67 -17.82
CA ALA A 237 16.33 -4.39 -17.12
C ALA A 237 17.27 -5.60 -17.17
N GLY A 238 18.52 -5.34 -17.51
CA GLY A 238 19.63 -6.26 -17.29
C GLY A 238 20.31 -5.93 -15.96
N ARG A 239 20.53 -6.92 -15.11
CA ARG A 239 21.33 -6.80 -13.89
C ARG A 239 22.45 -7.82 -13.92
N GLY A 240 23.64 -7.42 -13.51
CA GLY A 240 24.79 -8.29 -13.28
C GLY A 240 25.37 -8.05 -11.90
N THR A 241 25.79 -9.12 -11.20
CA THR A 241 26.45 -9.05 -9.91
C THR A 241 27.62 -10.01 -9.89
N LEU A 242 28.76 -9.54 -9.41
CA LEU A 242 29.92 -10.36 -9.06
C LEU A 242 30.09 -10.29 -7.54
N ASP A 243 30.08 -11.45 -6.87
CA ASP A 243 30.28 -11.55 -5.43
C ASP A 243 31.47 -12.44 -5.08
N VAL A 244 32.22 -12.04 -4.05
CA VAL A 244 33.40 -12.74 -3.56
C VAL A 244 33.36 -12.79 -2.05
N GLY A 245 33.61 -13.96 -1.46
CA GLY A 245 33.85 -14.05 -0.03
C GLY A 245 33.72 -15.45 0.56
N PRO A 246 34.09 -15.60 1.84
CA PRO A 246 33.99 -16.86 2.55
C PRO A 246 32.54 -17.20 2.92
N VAL A 247 32.22 -18.48 2.86
CA VAL A 247 30.98 -19.08 3.37
C VAL A 247 31.35 -20.19 4.35
N ILE A 248 30.91 -20.02 5.59
CA ILE A 248 31.07 -21.01 6.66
C ILE A 248 29.75 -21.77 6.78
N SER A 249 29.77 -23.06 6.46
CA SER A 249 28.58 -23.93 6.46
C SER A 249 28.70 -24.98 7.55
N TRP A 250 27.70 -25.04 8.43
CA TRP A 250 27.57 -26.03 9.48
C TRP A 250 26.37 -26.93 9.20
N ASN A 251 26.64 -28.21 8.95
CA ASN A 251 25.60 -29.24 8.88
C ASN A 251 25.32 -29.79 10.29
N LEU A 252 24.14 -29.48 10.82
CA LEU A 252 23.68 -29.99 12.11
C LEU A 252 22.76 -31.19 11.85
N ASP A 253 23.32 -32.40 11.86
CA ASP A 253 22.52 -33.63 11.96
C ASP A 253 22.11 -33.85 13.42
N LEU A 254 21.13 -33.06 13.87
CA LEU A 254 20.67 -33.02 15.25
C LEU A 254 19.79 -34.24 15.63
N SER A 255 19.36 -35.09 14.69
CA SER A 255 18.32 -36.07 15.03
C SER A 255 18.34 -37.44 14.33
N ARG A 256 19.07 -37.67 13.22
CA ARG A 256 18.84 -38.85 12.34
C ARG A 256 17.38 -39.04 11.84
N ILE A 257 16.42 -38.21 12.27
CA ILE A 257 14.98 -38.31 12.00
C ILE A 257 14.60 -37.31 10.88
N THR A 258 15.33 -36.22 10.74
CA THR A 258 15.19 -35.25 9.65
C THR A 258 16.51 -35.15 8.92
N LYS A 259 16.55 -35.50 7.63
CA LYS A 259 17.73 -35.25 6.79
C LYS A 259 18.09 -33.76 6.88
N THR A 260 19.22 -33.49 7.54
CA THR A 260 20.06 -32.28 7.57
C THR A 260 19.33 -30.92 7.60
N LEU A 261 19.32 -30.29 8.79
CA LEU A 261 19.27 -28.83 8.88
C LEU A 261 20.71 -28.32 8.63
N SER A 262 20.93 -27.57 7.56
CA SER A 262 22.18 -26.84 7.35
C SER A 262 22.02 -25.40 7.84
N ALA A 263 23.06 -24.86 8.46
CA ALA A 263 23.16 -23.45 8.82
C ALA A 263 24.40 -22.85 8.17
N ASP A 264 24.21 -21.82 7.36
CA ASP A 264 25.25 -21.17 6.56
C ASP A 264 25.43 -19.73 7.02
N LEU A 265 26.67 -19.34 7.33
CA LEU A 265 27.10 -17.98 7.57
C LEU A 265 27.97 -17.52 6.39
N ALA A 266 27.45 -16.61 5.58
CA ALA A 266 28.13 -16.08 4.41
C ALA A 266 28.52 -14.62 4.62
N PHE A 267 29.78 -14.28 4.35
CA PHE A 267 30.25 -12.90 4.27
C PHE A 267 30.70 -12.62 2.85
N LYS A 268 30.03 -11.71 2.15
CA LYS A 268 30.28 -11.42 0.75
C LYS A 268 30.59 -9.95 0.55
N ILE A 269 31.53 -9.65 -0.34
CA ILE A 269 31.72 -8.35 -0.97
C ILE A 269 31.18 -8.48 -2.39
N PHE A 270 30.45 -7.48 -2.88
CA PHE A 270 29.89 -7.55 -4.23
C PHE A 270 30.00 -6.23 -4.98
N VAL A 271 30.09 -6.34 -6.30
CA VAL A 271 29.88 -5.28 -7.27
C VAL A 271 28.67 -5.65 -8.10
N SER A 272 27.72 -4.74 -8.27
CA SER A 272 26.53 -4.97 -9.09
C SER A 272 26.24 -3.79 -10.00
N GLY A 273 25.83 -4.08 -11.23
CA GLY A 273 25.35 -3.13 -12.21
C GLY A 273 23.90 -3.44 -12.61
N GLU A 274 23.11 -2.40 -12.86
CA GLU A 274 21.76 -2.48 -13.40
C GLU A 274 21.63 -1.47 -14.54
N PHE A 275 21.16 -1.94 -15.70
CA PHE A 275 20.78 -1.12 -16.85
C PHE A 275 19.32 -1.39 -17.15
N ARG A 276 18.48 -0.36 -17.14
CA ARG A 276 17.03 -0.47 -17.35
C ARG A 276 16.56 0.55 -18.37
N VAL A 277 15.70 0.11 -19.26
CA VAL A 277 14.91 0.99 -20.13
C VAL A 277 13.44 0.85 -19.74
N SER A 278 12.76 1.98 -19.58
CA SER A 278 11.33 2.03 -19.28
C SER A 278 10.61 2.90 -20.30
N VAL A 279 9.59 2.33 -20.92
CA VAL A 279 8.76 3.00 -21.92
C VAL A 279 7.39 3.27 -21.31
N TRP A 280 6.99 4.53 -21.27
CA TRP A 280 5.65 4.96 -20.88
C TRP A 280 4.92 5.50 -22.10
N ARG A 281 3.78 4.91 -22.47
CA ARG A 281 2.89 5.50 -23.49
C ARG A 281 1.97 6.50 -22.82
N GLU A 282 2.12 7.80 -23.08
CA GLU A 282 1.22 8.82 -22.51
C GLU A 282 -0.16 8.72 -23.18
N ASP A 283 -0.14 8.84 -24.51
CA ASP A 283 -1.30 8.79 -25.41
C ASP A 283 -0.92 8.16 -26.77
N GLU A 284 -1.69 8.45 -27.82
CA GLU A 284 -1.43 7.91 -29.16
C GLU A 284 -0.24 8.59 -29.85
N ARG A 285 0.03 9.87 -29.52
CA ARG A 285 1.07 10.69 -30.11
C ARG A 285 2.36 10.68 -29.31
N TRP A 286 2.29 10.64 -27.98
CA TRP A 286 3.45 10.83 -27.11
C TRP A 286 3.82 9.57 -26.34
N ALA A 287 5.12 9.28 -26.32
CA ALA A 287 5.72 8.29 -25.43
C ALA A 287 6.93 8.88 -24.71
N GLN A 288 7.21 8.41 -23.50
CA GLN A 288 8.44 8.69 -22.79
C GLN A 288 9.32 7.44 -22.71
N VAL A 289 10.62 7.63 -22.89
CA VAL A 289 11.62 6.59 -22.63
C VAL A 289 12.56 7.10 -21.54
N LYS A 290 12.67 6.29 -20.49
CA LYS A 290 13.63 6.48 -19.40
C LYS A 290 14.71 5.42 -19.50
N VAL A 291 15.97 5.84 -19.43
CA VAL A 291 17.11 4.96 -19.24
C VAL A 291 17.68 5.18 -17.85
N THR A 292 17.90 4.09 -17.13
CA THR A 292 18.41 4.05 -15.76
C THR A 292 19.64 3.18 -15.71
N GLU A 293 20.72 3.72 -15.18
CA GLU A 293 21.97 3.01 -14.93
C GLU A 293 22.30 3.09 -13.44
N VAL A 294 22.57 1.96 -12.80
CA VAL A 294 22.92 1.92 -11.39
C VAL A 294 24.14 1.03 -11.17
N ALA A 295 25.18 1.60 -10.58
CA ALA A 295 26.36 0.87 -10.14
C ALA A 295 26.40 0.85 -8.60
N ARG A 296 26.59 -0.33 -8.01
CA ARG A 296 26.63 -0.52 -6.56
C ARG A 296 27.84 -1.36 -6.18
N PHE A 297 28.39 -1.03 -5.02
CA PHE A 297 29.42 -1.80 -4.35
C PHE A 297 29.04 -1.93 -2.89
N GLY A 298 29.14 -3.14 -2.36
CA GLY A 298 28.72 -3.38 -0.99
C GLY A 298 29.26 -4.65 -0.37
N ARG A 299 28.80 -4.89 0.84
CA ARG A 299 29.05 -6.10 1.60
C ARG A 299 27.74 -6.63 2.18
N SER A 300 27.62 -7.94 2.27
CA SER A 300 26.50 -8.61 2.91
C SER A 300 26.99 -9.69 3.87
N ALA A 301 26.37 -9.77 5.04
CA ALA A 301 26.49 -10.89 5.95
C ALA A 301 25.13 -11.58 5.99
N ALA A 302 25.08 -12.86 5.67
CA ALA A 302 23.87 -13.66 5.69
C ALA A 302 24.04 -14.86 6.61
N PHE A 303 23.02 -15.14 7.42
CA PHE A 303 22.94 -16.33 8.24
C PHE A 303 21.63 -17.05 7.91
N ASN A 304 21.73 -18.19 7.25
CA ASN A 304 20.57 -18.93 6.74
C ASN A 304 20.57 -20.32 7.36
N ALA A 305 19.43 -20.75 7.93
CA ALA A 305 19.22 -22.15 8.24
C ALA A 305 18.17 -22.71 7.30
N ASN A 306 18.54 -23.74 6.53
CA ASN A 306 17.69 -24.39 5.55
C ASN A 306 17.64 -25.89 5.82
N SER A 307 16.46 -26.50 5.68
CA SER A 307 16.34 -27.94 5.58
C SER A 307 16.36 -28.38 4.11
N THR A 308 16.69 -29.65 3.88
CA THR A 308 16.33 -30.31 2.62
C THR A 308 14.80 -30.26 2.43
N GLU A 309 14.35 -30.24 1.18
CA GLU A 309 12.92 -30.16 0.83
C GLU A 309 12.13 -31.30 1.48
N LEU A 310 11.03 -30.97 2.15
CA LEU A 310 10.20 -31.94 2.87
C LEU A 310 9.36 -32.81 1.91
N PHE A 311 9.01 -32.26 0.75
CA PHE A 311 8.26 -32.95 -0.30
C PHE A 311 8.97 -32.63 -1.61
N GLY A 312 9.36 -33.68 -2.36
CA GLY A 312 9.76 -33.50 -3.75
C GLY A 312 8.63 -32.82 -4.50
N GLY A 313 8.92 -31.74 -5.21
CA GLY A 313 7.92 -30.97 -5.96
C GLY A 313 7.11 -31.83 -6.93
N VAL A 314 6.10 -31.23 -7.56
CA VAL A 314 5.36 -31.94 -8.62
C VAL A 314 6.24 -31.95 -9.86
N SER A 315 6.82 -33.11 -10.20
CA SER A 315 7.54 -33.28 -11.46
C SER A 315 6.55 -33.51 -12.59
N LEU A 316 6.52 -32.60 -13.56
CA LEU A 316 5.79 -32.76 -14.82
C LEU A 316 6.83 -32.78 -15.94
N LEU A 317 6.93 -33.90 -16.67
CA LEU A 317 7.87 -34.08 -17.78
C LEU A 317 9.36 -33.91 -17.40
N GLY A 318 9.74 -34.33 -16.18
CA GLY A 318 11.11 -34.17 -15.69
C GLY A 318 11.45 -32.75 -15.21
N VAL A 319 10.52 -31.81 -15.33
CA VAL A 319 10.62 -30.47 -14.76
C VAL A 319 9.93 -30.46 -13.41
N SER A 320 10.66 -30.10 -12.37
CA SER A 320 10.13 -29.96 -11.04
C SER A 320 9.44 -28.61 -10.87
N LEU A 321 8.12 -28.64 -10.64
CA LEU A 321 7.34 -27.46 -10.30
C LEU A 321 7.26 -27.34 -8.77
N ASN A 322 7.48 -26.11 -8.27
CA ASN A 322 7.27 -25.73 -6.87
C ASN A 322 8.20 -26.36 -5.81
N GLU A 323 9.37 -26.91 -6.18
CA GLU A 323 10.34 -27.54 -5.26
C GLU A 323 10.70 -26.65 -4.04
N ARG A 324 10.97 -25.36 -4.27
CA ARG A 324 11.33 -24.42 -3.20
C ARG A 324 10.19 -24.07 -2.25
N HIS A 325 8.94 -24.48 -2.54
CA HIS A 325 7.81 -24.03 -1.75
C HIS A 325 7.59 -24.80 -0.43
N THR A 326 8.25 -25.94 -0.27
CA THR A 326 8.03 -26.88 0.83
C THR A 326 9.20 -26.95 1.83
N SER A 327 10.25 -26.15 1.65
CA SER A 327 11.40 -26.11 2.56
C SER A 327 11.08 -25.51 3.93
N LEU A 328 11.70 -26.04 4.97
CA LEU A 328 11.77 -25.40 6.29
C LEU A 328 12.98 -24.47 6.29
N MET A 329 12.73 -23.19 6.45
CA MET A 329 13.76 -22.18 6.72
C MET A 329 13.42 -21.57 8.08
N PRO A 330 13.82 -22.20 9.20
CA PRO A 330 13.44 -21.72 10.53
C PRO A 330 13.85 -20.25 10.75
N PHE A 331 15.00 -19.85 10.20
CA PHE A 331 15.41 -18.46 10.15
C PHE A 331 16.36 -18.21 8.97
N SER A 332 16.29 -17.01 8.44
CA SER A 332 17.24 -16.43 7.51
C SER A 332 17.39 -14.98 7.92
N PHE A 333 18.62 -14.52 8.05
CA PHE A 333 18.96 -13.14 8.38
C PHE A 333 19.97 -12.63 7.38
N GLU A 334 19.75 -11.44 6.83
CA GLU A 334 20.70 -10.80 5.93
C GLU A 334 20.91 -9.35 6.39
N ALA A 335 22.15 -8.96 6.57
CA ALA A 335 22.56 -7.58 6.75
C ALA A 335 23.44 -7.15 5.58
N ARG A 336 22.95 -6.22 4.78
CA ARG A 336 23.63 -5.69 3.59
C ARG A 336 23.90 -4.22 3.77
N LYS A 337 25.12 -3.78 3.45
CA LYS A 337 25.48 -2.37 3.37
C LYS A 337 26.13 -2.10 2.03
N GLU A 338 25.61 -1.14 1.28
CA GLU A 338 26.08 -0.80 -0.04
C GLU A 338 26.15 0.71 -0.23
N ARG A 339 26.98 1.12 -1.18
CA ARG A 339 27.04 2.47 -1.71
C ARG A 339 26.95 2.38 -3.22
N GLY A 340 26.38 3.39 -3.84
CA GLY A 340 26.20 3.36 -5.29
C GLY A 340 26.00 4.72 -5.91
N LYS A 341 25.99 4.70 -7.24
CA LYS A 341 25.61 5.82 -8.09
C LYS A 341 24.53 5.35 -9.05
N GLY A 342 23.54 6.21 -9.25
CA GLY A 342 22.47 6.06 -10.22
C GLY A 342 22.47 7.24 -11.19
N TYR A 343 22.21 6.96 -12.45
CA TYR A 343 21.96 7.94 -13.49
C TYR A 343 20.64 7.60 -14.18
N ASP A 344 19.72 8.56 -14.22
CA ASP A 344 18.49 8.47 -14.99
C ASP A 344 18.44 9.58 -16.02
N ILE A 345 17.95 9.26 -17.21
CA ILE A 345 17.63 10.24 -18.25
C ILE A 345 16.28 9.91 -18.85
N VAL A 346 15.45 10.93 -19.05
CA VAL A 346 14.10 10.79 -19.61
C VAL A 346 13.92 11.70 -20.82
N PHE A 347 13.44 11.12 -21.90
CA PHE A 347 13.03 11.83 -23.11
C PHE A 347 11.56 11.55 -23.41
N ARG A 348 10.90 12.52 -24.03
CA ARG A 348 9.55 12.45 -24.58
C ARG A 348 9.63 12.53 -26.10
N TYR A 349 8.94 11.66 -26.80
CA TYR A 349 9.02 11.47 -28.26
C TYR A 349 7.67 11.73 -28.89
N ASP A 350 7.67 12.52 -29.97
CA ASP A 350 6.51 12.66 -30.84
C ASP A 350 6.49 11.50 -31.84
N LEU A 351 5.57 10.56 -31.65
CA LEU A 351 5.39 9.40 -32.50
C LEU A 351 4.67 9.74 -33.82
N GLU A 352 4.21 10.97 -34.04
CA GLU A 352 3.75 11.41 -35.36
C GLU A 352 4.91 11.92 -36.22
N SER A 353 6.00 12.39 -35.59
CA SER A 353 7.20 12.84 -36.30
C SER A 353 8.08 11.68 -36.74
N PRO A 354 8.52 11.60 -38.02
CA PRO A 354 9.47 10.60 -38.46
C PRO A 354 10.79 10.61 -37.68
N GLN A 355 11.26 11.81 -37.28
CA GLN A 355 12.46 11.97 -36.47
C GLN A 355 12.24 11.47 -35.03
N GLY A 356 11.06 11.76 -34.46
CA GLY A 356 10.67 11.28 -33.14
C GLY A 356 10.57 9.75 -33.09
N ARG A 357 9.97 9.12 -34.12
CA ARG A 357 9.92 7.65 -34.26
C ARG A 357 11.32 7.03 -34.36
N ALA A 358 12.17 7.55 -35.24
CA ALA A 358 13.53 7.03 -35.41
C ALA A 358 14.38 7.16 -34.12
N ALA A 359 14.21 8.26 -33.39
CA ALA A 359 14.88 8.44 -32.10
C ALA A 359 14.32 7.50 -31.02
N TYR A 360 13.00 7.30 -31.00
CA TYR A 360 12.32 6.36 -30.12
C TYR A 360 12.83 4.92 -30.35
N ASP A 361 12.92 4.49 -31.60
CA ASP A 361 13.44 3.16 -31.99
C ASP A 361 14.85 2.91 -31.45
N ARG A 362 15.72 3.92 -31.47
CA ARG A 362 17.06 3.79 -30.91
C ARG A 362 17.04 3.81 -29.38
N ALA A 363 16.20 4.65 -28.80
CA ALA A 363 16.09 4.79 -27.35
C ALA A 363 15.56 3.52 -26.66
N THR A 364 14.68 2.76 -27.30
CA THR A 364 14.23 1.42 -26.84
C THR A 364 15.35 0.37 -26.91
N HIS A 365 16.50 0.67 -27.51
CA HIS A 365 17.70 -0.15 -27.37
C HIS A 365 18.72 0.44 -26.40
N GLY A 366 18.36 1.49 -25.67
CA GLY A 366 19.28 2.23 -24.81
C GLY A 366 20.22 3.17 -25.56
N LEU A 367 20.04 3.34 -26.88
CA LEU A 367 20.89 4.19 -27.71
C LEU A 367 20.31 5.61 -27.80
N LEU A 368 20.84 6.51 -26.99
CA LEU A 368 20.28 7.86 -26.81
C LEU A 368 20.91 8.94 -27.69
N SER A 369 21.84 8.62 -28.57
CA SER A 369 22.56 9.62 -29.40
C SER A 369 21.61 10.48 -30.24
N LEU A 370 20.70 9.86 -31.01
CA LEU A 370 19.68 10.58 -31.77
C LEU A 370 18.71 11.36 -30.88
N SER A 371 18.40 10.81 -29.70
CA SER A 371 17.53 11.51 -28.73
C SER A 371 18.20 12.79 -28.24
N HIS A 372 19.51 12.76 -27.97
CA HIS A 372 20.27 13.94 -27.59
C HIS A 372 20.37 14.97 -28.72
N GLU A 373 20.62 14.52 -29.95
CA GLU A 373 20.70 15.39 -31.13
C GLU A 373 19.37 16.11 -31.39
N HIS A 374 18.27 15.35 -31.51
CA HIS A 374 16.94 15.89 -31.76
C HIS A 374 16.36 16.66 -30.57
N ALA A 375 16.86 16.41 -29.35
CA ALA A 375 16.57 17.23 -28.18
C ALA A 375 17.43 18.50 -28.10
N GLY A 376 18.20 18.87 -29.13
CA GLY A 376 18.96 20.13 -29.17
C GLY A 376 20.27 20.12 -28.40
N GLY A 377 20.76 18.92 -28.03
CA GLY A 377 22.06 18.71 -27.40
C GLY A 377 22.23 19.48 -26.08
N THR A 378 23.21 20.38 -26.05
CA THR A 378 23.50 21.23 -24.88
C THR A 378 22.47 22.34 -24.66
N ARG A 379 21.71 22.70 -25.70
CA ARG A 379 20.68 23.77 -25.67
C ARG A 379 19.27 23.23 -25.48
N TRP A 380 19.11 22.00 -25.01
CA TRP A 380 17.82 21.31 -24.90
C TRP A 380 16.74 22.07 -24.12
N ARG A 381 17.12 22.96 -23.20
CA ARG A 381 16.17 23.81 -22.44
C ARG A 381 15.46 24.87 -23.29
N ALA A 382 16.05 25.27 -24.42
CA ALA A 382 15.53 26.29 -25.31
C ALA A 382 14.69 25.71 -26.45
N GLN A 383 14.41 24.40 -26.44
CA GLN A 383 13.63 23.78 -27.49
C GLN A 383 12.15 24.17 -27.44
N PRO A 384 11.51 24.31 -28.62
CA PRO A 384 10.08 24.56 -28.69
C PRO A 384 9.28 23.33 -28.24
N GLU A 385 8.02 23.53 -27.87
CA GLU A 385 7.19 22.47 -27.30
C GLU A 385 6.83 21.35 -28.28
N ASP A 386 6.87 21.65 -29.57
CA ASP A 386 6.58 20.79 -30.71
C ASP A 386 7.82 20.05 -31.26
N ALA A 387 8.97 20.17 -30.57
CA ALA A 387 10.18 19.45 -30.96
C ALA A 387 9.91 17.93 -31.02
N PRO A 388 10.46 17.23 -32.04
CA PRO A 388 10.20 15.80 -32.25
C PRO A 388 10.67 14.93 -31.09
N VAL A 389 11.69 15.38 -30.36
CA VAL A 389 12.17 14.77 -29.13
C VAL A 389 12.42 15.88 -28.12
N ARG A 390 11.93 15.72 -26.90
CA ARG A 390 12.18 16.64 -25.78
C ARG A 390 12.85 15.90 -24.65
N ARG A 391 13.97 16.42 -24.16
CA ARG A 391 14.54 15.94 -22.89
C ARG A 391 13.66 16.44 -21.74
N VAL A 392 13.10 15.51 -20.98
CA VAL A 392 12.26 15.81 -19.82
C VAL A 392 13.15 16.18 -18.63
N GLY A 393 14.20 15.39 -18.41
CA GLY A 393 15.21 15.71 -17.40
C GLY A 393 16.23 14.59 -17.19
N THR A 394 17.18 14.84 -16.31
CA THR A 394 18.11 13.83 -15.79
C THR A 394 18.18 13.84 -14.29
N ARG A 395 18.52 12.70 -13.71
CA ARG A 395 18.80 12.57 -12.28
C ARG A 395 20.13 11.87 -12.08
N ASN A 396 21.03 12.51 -11.36
CA ASN A 396 22.19 11.87 -10.76
C ASN A 396 21.87 11.57 -9.29
N THR A 397 22.14 10.36 -8.83
CA THR A 397 21.94 9.96 -7.43
C THR A 397 23.19 9.29 -6.91
N ALA A 398 23.76 9.77 -5.80
CA ALA A 398 24.75 9.04 -5.03
C ALA A 398 24.09 8.59 -3.73
N PHE A 399 24.18 7.30 -3.40
CA PHE A 399 23.45 6.75 -2.25
C PHE A 399 24.29 5.82 -1.39
N ASP A 400 23.97 5.80 -0.10
CA ASP A 400 24.42 4.82 0.89
C ASP A 400 23.19 4.09 1.43
N ARG A 401 23.15 2.77 1.28
CA ARG A 401 22.01 1.95 1.69
C ARG A 401 22.43 0.86 2.68
N ALA A 402 21.61 0.66 3.70
CA ALA A 402 21.73 -0.42 4.65
C ALA A 402 20.41 -1.19 4.73
N ILE A 403 20.44 -2.47 4.42
CA ILE A 403 19.28 -3.37 4.45
C ILE A 403 19.52 -4.41 5.53
N ARG A 404 18.50 -4.68 6.33
CA ARG A 404 18.45 -5.77 7.30
C ARG A 404 17.16 -6.52 7.06
N SER A 405 17.27 -7.72 6.51
CA SER A 405 16.13 -8.60 6.32
C SER A 405 16.21 -9.77 7.28
N SER A 406 15.05 -10.26 7.69
CA SER A 406 14.97 -11.61 8.24
C SER A 406 13.73 -12.29 7.71
N SER A 407 13.81 -13.59 7.51
CA SER A 407 12.66 -14.38 7.11
C SER A 407 12.64 -15.72 7.81
N THR A 408 11.42 -16.20 8.06
CA THR A 408 11.14 -17.52 8.60
C THR A 408 10.09 -18.15 7.73
N ARG A 409 10.30 -19.42 7.38
CA ARG A 409 9.38 -20.23 6.59
C ARG A 409 9.25 -21.60 7.22
N TYR A 410 8.04 -21.95 7.63
CA TYR A 410 7.72 -23.33 8.02
C TYR A 410 6.87 -23.95 6.90
N ALA A 411 7.57 -24.52 5.90
CA ALA A 411 7.00 -25.12 4.71
C ALA A 411 6.10 -24.13 3.94
N PHE A 412 4.92 -24.56 3.53
CA PHE A 412 3.90 -23.70 2.95
C PHE A 412 2.95 -23.11 4.01
N VAL A 413 3.02 -23.56 5.27
CA VAL A 413 2.05 -23.25 6.33
C VAL A 413 2.23 -21.83 6.87
N TYR A 414 3.47 -21.41 7.09
CA TYR A 414 3.77 -20.11 7.69
C TYR A 414 4.97 -19.45 7.00
N ARG A 415 4.87 -18.16 6.76
CA ARG A 415 6.02 -17.34 6.35
C ARG A 415 5.96 -16.01 7.06
N HIS A 416 7.08 -15.57 7.60
CA HIS A 416 7.26 -14.25 8.16
C HIS A 416 8.46 -13.62 7.51
N ASN A 417 8.29 -12.43 6.95
CA ASN A 417 9.37 -11.63 6.39
C ASN A 417 9.40 -10.30 7.13
N HIS A 418 10.61 -9.83 7.37
CA HIS A 418 10.89 -8.52 7.90
C HIS A 418 11.97 -7.90 7.05
N ASN A 419 11.80 -6.64 6.68
CA ASN A 419 12.83 -5.86 6.01
C ASN A 419 12.90 -4.45 6.59
N SER A 420 14.04 -4.10 7.16
CA SER A 420 14.37 -2.75 7.57
C SER A 420 15.44 -2.20 6.63
N GLU A 421 15.13 -1.10 5.97
CA GLU A 421 15.97 -0.45 4.97
C GLU A 421 16.23 0.99 5.38
N ARG A 422 17.48 1.43 5.27
CA ARG A 422 17.87 2.82 5.41
C ARG A 422 18.61 3.24 4.14
N ASP A 423 18.17 4.32 3.53
CA ASP A 423 18.71 4.86 2.27
C ASP A 423 18.98 6.35 2.41
N ASP A 424 20.26 6.71 2.32
CA ASP A 424 20.77 8.07 2.38
C ASP A 424 21.22 8.46 0.96
N SER A 425 20.53 9.40 0.30
CA SER A 425 20.69 9.73 -1.12
C SER A 425 20.93 11.23 -1.36
N ASP A 426 22.00 11.58 -2.08
CA ASP A 426 22.28 12.91 -2.64
C ASP A 426 21.84 12.92 -4.12
N ILE A 427 20.90 13.80 -4.45
CA ILE A 427 20.14 13.76 -5.69
C ILE A 427 20.27 15.11 -6.41
N VAL A 428 20.71 15.08 -7.66
CA VAL A 428 20.72 16.26 -8.53
C VAL A 428 19.78 16.00 -9.70
N VAL A 429 18.69 16.75 -9.77
CA VAL A 429 17.71 16.68 -10.85
C VAL A 429 17.86 17.88 -11.77
N GLU A 430 18.10 17.64 -13.05
CA GLU A 430 18.18 18.67 -14.08
C GLU A 430 16.91 18.63 -14.93
N THR A 431 16.10 19.70 -14.87
CA THR A 431 14.89 19.86 -15.71
C THR A 431 15.01 21.10 -16.60
N ALA A 432 13.98 21.37 -17.41
CA ALA A 432 13.86 22.62 -18.16
C ALA A 432 13.97 23.86 -17.25
N GLY A 433 13.47 23.77 -16.01
CA GLY A 433 13.57 24.83 -15.00
C GLY A 433 14.94 24.97 -14.32
N GLY A 434 15.96 24.24 -14.76
CA GLY A 434 17.32 24.26 -14.20
C GLY A 434 17.65 23.05 -13.30
N PRO A 435 18.92 22.96 -12.84
CA PRO A 435 19.34 21.95 -11.88
C PRO A 435 18.78 22.24 -10.49
N ARG A 436 18.44 21.19 -9.76
CA ARG A 436 18.02 21.23 -8.35
C ARG A 436 18.75 20.16 -7.55
N ARG A 437 19.33 20.56 -6.43
CA ARG A 437 20.05 19.69 -5.49
C ARG A 437 19.16 19.33 -4.32
N MET A 438 19.07 18.05 -4.01
CA MET A 438 18.20 17.51 -2.97
C MET A 438 18.95 16.44 -2.19
N TYR A 439 18.69 16.37 -0.89
CA TYR A 439 19.16 15.29 -0.05
C TYR A 439 17.95 14.54 0.53
N ARG A 440 17.98 13.22 0.52
CA ARG A 440 16.91 12.37 1.07
C ARG A 440 17.51 11.33 2.00
N ALA A 441 16.97 11.23 3.21
CA ALA A 441 17.24 10.11 4.11
C ALA A 441 15.94 9.37 4.40
N THR A 442 15.88 8.09 4.05
CA THR A 442 14.69 7.25 4.17
C THR A 442 14.97 6.09 5.12
N ALA A 443 14.10 5.87 6.09
CA ALA A 443 14.04 4.65 6.88
C ALA A 443 12.71 3.94 6.58
N THR A 444 12.77 2.78 5.95
CA THR A 444 11.60 1.96 5.65
C THR A 444 11.64 0.69 6.47
N ASN A 445 10.50 0.33 7.02
CA ASN A 445 10.29 -0.88 7.77
C ASN A 445 9.11 -1.63 7.15
N ASN A 446 9.29 -2.88 6.79
CA ASN A 446 8.28 -3.71 6.16
C ASN A 446 8.22 -5.05 6.88
N GLN A 447 7.13 -5.31 7.58
CA GLN A 447 6.85 -6.57 8.23
C GLN A 447 5.67 -7.23 7.53
N ARG A 448 5.79 -8.52 7.25
CA ARG A 448 4.74 -9.29 6.61
C ARG A 448 4.75 -10.71 7.12
N TRP A 449 3.65 -11.17 7.69
CA TRP A 449 3.48 -12.60 7.99
C TRP A 449 2.24 -13.16 7.31
N ARG A 450 2.29 -14.46 7.03
CA ARG A 450 1.20 -15.20 6.39
C ARG A 450 1.04 -16.59 6.97
N PHE A 451 -0.19 -17.09 6.93
CA PHE A 451 -0.53 -18.49 7.11
C PHE A 451 -1.20 -19.05 5.84
N VAL A 452 -1.04 -20.35 5.59
CA VAL A 452 -1.66 -21.05 4.43
C VAL A 452 -3.18 -20.87 4.39
N TRP A 453 -3.82 -20.69 5.55
CA TRP A 453 -5.27 -20.50 5.67
C TRP A 453 -5.74 -19.07 5.31
N GLY A 454 -4.91 -18.31 4.59
CA GLY A 454 -5.26 -17.01 4.01
C GLY A 454 -5.19 -15.81 4.94
N VAL A 455 -4.68 -16.00 6.17
CA VAL A 455 -4.38 -14.87 7.07
C VAL A 455 -3.04 -14.27 6.66
N ASN A 456 -3.05 -12.99 6.32
CA ASN A 456 -1.89 -12.24 5.85
C ASN A 456 -1.99 -10.84 6.45
N GLU A 457 -0.98 -10.46 7.21
CA GLU A 457 -0.87 -9.16 7.84
C GLU A 457 0.44 -8.53 7.36
N ARG A 458 0.32 -7.32 6.81
CA ARG A 458 1.43 -6.54 6.26
C ARG A 458 1.40 -5.16 6.90
N PHE A 459 2.53 -4.81 7.50
CA PHE A 459 2.83 -3.49 8.01
C PHE A 459 3.97 -2.91 7.20
N ARG A 460 3.79 -1.69 6.69
CA ARG A 460 4.85 -0.93 6.08
C ARG A 460 4.86 0.46 6.68
N GLN A 461 5.98 0.87 7.21
CA GLN A 461 6.20 2.22 7.72
C GLN A 461 7.42 2.82 7.02
N SER A 462 7.34 4.08 6.63
CA SER A 462 8.42 4.79 5.96
C SER A 462 8.55 6.19 6.54
N PHE A 463 9.76 6.54 6.94
CA PHE A 463 10.11 7.87 7.43
C PHE A 463 11.07 8.48 6.42
N ARG A 464 10.65 9.55 5.77
CA ARG A 464 11.38 10.22 4.69
C ARG A 464 11.72 11.65 5.10
N TYR A 465 12.99 11.90 5.35
CA TYR A 465 13.51 13.24 5.59
C TYR A 465 14.05 13.81 4.27
N ASN A 466 13.37 14.81 3.72
CA ASN A 466 13.74 15.45 2.45
C ASN A 466 14.28 16.86 2.71
N VAL A 467 15.36 17.21 2.03
CA VAL A 467 15.97 18.55 2.05
C VAL A 467 16.14 19.02 0.61
N ASP A 468 15.51 20.13 0.25
CA ASP A 468 15.83 20.89 -0.95
C ASP A 468 17.01 21.80 -0.62
N LEU A 469 18.22 21.42 -1.05
CA LEU A 469 19.45 22.09 -0.64
C LEU A 469 19.52 23.51 -1.20
N ASP A 470 19.02 23.73 -2.41
CA ASP A 470 19.05 25.06 -3.03
C ASP A 470 18.10 26.05 -2.34
N ARG A 471 16.98 25.55 -1.81
CA ARG A 471 16.05 26.36 -1.01
C ARG A 471 16.54 26.52 0.43
N PHE A 472 17.20 25.52 0.99
CA PHE A 472 17.81 25.58 2.32
C PHE A 472 18.93 26.61 2.36
N ASP A 473 19.80 26.64 1.35
CA ASP A 473 20.86 27.64 1.18
C ASP A 473 20.30 29.08 1.09
N ARG A 474 19.04 29.23 0.65
CA ARG A 474 18.30 30.50 0.62
C ARG A 474 17.44 30.78 1.86
N ALA A 475 17.55 29.93 2.89
CA ALA A 475 16.78 30.01 4.13
C ALA A 475 15.25 30.05 3.93
N LEU A 476 14.72 29.33 2.92
CA LEU A 476 13.28 29.22 2.71
C LEU A 476 12.66 28.22 3.71
N PRO A 477 11.49 28.54 4.30
CA PRO A 477 10.91 27.79 5.43
C PRO A 477 10.39 26.38 5.07
N ASP A 478 10.21 26.07 3.78
CA ASP A 478 9.74 24.80 3.25
C ASP A 478 10.86 23.99 2.57
N ALA A 479 12.12 24.32 2.85
CA ALA A 479 13.28 23.61 2.32
C ALA A 479 13.45 22.21 2.93
N VAL A 480 12.98 22.00 4.16
CA VAL A 480 13.10 20.72 4.89
C VAL A 480 11.72 20.17 5.22
N THR A 481 11.52 18.87 4.97
CA THR A 481 10.28 18.17 5.29
C THR A 481 10.56 16.77 5.82
N LEU A 482 9.71 16.29 6.73
CA LEU A 482 9.70 14.93 7.23
C LEU A 482 8.34 14.33 6.93
N THR A 483 8.30 13.32 6.06
CA THR A 483 7.09 12.59 5.73
C THR A 483 7.11 11.24 6.44
N VAL A 484 6.05 10.96 7.21
CA VAL A 484 5.81 9.68 7.88
C VAL A 484 4.66 8.99 7.17
N GLU A 485 4.93 7.83 6.61
CA GLU A 485 3.96 7.02 5.88
C GLU A 485 3.78 5.68 6.60
N GLY A 486 2.55 5.25 6.78
CA GLY A 486 2.20 3.96 7.37
C GLY A 486 1.09 3.30 6.57
N GLU A 487 1.25 2.01 6.30
CA GLU A 487 0.29 1.16 5.61
C GLU A 487 0.13 -0.14 6.41
N VAL A 488 -1.11 -0.44 6.79
CA VAL A 488 -1.51 -1.69 7.43
C VAL A 488 -2.48 -2.38 6.50
N THR A 489 -2.19 -3.60 6.09
CA THR A 489 -3.13 -4.44 5.35
C THR A 489 -3.24 -5.76 6.05
N ASP A 490 -4.46 -6.14 6.42
CA ASP A 490 -4.74 -7.38 7.12
C ASP A 490 -5.96 -8.05 6.48
N THR A 491 -5.87 -9.34 6.20
CA THR A 491 -6.94 -10.10 5.56
C THR A 491 -7.91 -10.71 6.56
N ASP A 492 -7.57 -10.72 7.85
CA ASP A 492 -8.35 -11.36 8.90
C ASP A 492 -8.35 -10.56 10.22
N THR A 493 -8.90 -9.35 10.19
CA THR A 493 -8.78 -8.42 11.31
C THR A 493 -9.85 -8.64 12.38
N SER A 494 -9.41 -8.91 13.60
CA SER A 494 -10.30 -8.95 14.76
C SER A 494 -10.75 -7.57 15.21
N GLY A 495 -11.83 -7.49 15.98
CA GLY A 495 -12.33 -6.21 16.49
C GLY A 495 -11.35 -5.46 17.40
N THR A 496 -10.45 -6.17 18.08
CA THR A 496 -9.38 -5.51 18.84
C THR A 496 -8.31 -4.93 17.91
N GLU A 497 -7.88 -5.69 16.90
CA GLU A 497 -6.88 -5.24 15.91
C GLU A 497 -7.39 -4.04 15.10
N VAL A 498 -8.65 -4.05 14.65
CA VAL A 498 -9.25 -2.88 13.98
C VAL A 498 -9.16 -1.64 14.86
N HIS A 499 -9.39 -1.76 16.17
CA HIS A 499 -9.26 -0.62 17.08
C HIS A 499 -7.82 -0.15 17.24
N GLU A 500 -6.87 -1.07 17.28
CA GLU A 500 -5.44 -0.76 17.34
C GLU A 500 -5.01 0.00 16.08
N TYR A 501 -5.36 -0.48 14.89
CA TYR A 501 -5.04 0.17 13.61
C TYR A 501 -5.70 1.54 13.47
N ILE A 502 -6.99 1.65 13.82
CA ILE A 502 -7.67 2.95 13.83
C ILE A 502 -6.92 3.91 14.77
N SER A 503 -6.58 3.46 15.98
CA SER A 503 -5.90 4.33 16.95
C SER A 503 -4.52 4.74 16.46
N GLU A 504 -3.79 3.86 15.78
CA GLU A 504 -2.52 4.20 15.13
C GLU A 504 -2.71 5.33 14.12
N VAL A 505 -3.62 5.16 13.15
CA VAL A 505 -3.84 6.14 12.08
C VAL A 505 -4.33 7.48 12.62
N GLU A 506 -5.35 7.46 13.50
CA GLU A 506 -5.91 8.68 14.08
C GLU A 506 -4.89 9.42 14.95
N THR A 507 -4.07 8.69 15.72
CA THR A 507 -3.01 9.30 16.52
C THR A 507 -1.96 9.92 15.61
N ALA A 508 -1.51 9.21 14.57
CA ALA A 508 -0.50 9.69 13.64
C ALA A 508 -0.92 10.98 12.92
N ALA A 509 -2.20 11.11 12.56
CA ALA A 509 -2.75 12.28 11.86
C ALA A 509 -3.38 13.33 12.78
N ASN A 510 -3.46 13.09 14.09
CA ASN A 510 -4.19 13.92 15.06
C ASN A 510 -5.69 14.12 14.69
N ARG A 511 -6.34 13.04 14.26
CA ARG A 511 -7.76 13.01 13.87
C ARG A 511 -8.55 11.99 14.68
N PRO A 512 -8.68 12.18 16.01
CA PRO A 512 -9.41 11.25 16.86
C PRO A 512 -10.89 11.18 16.45
N GLY A 513 -11.41 9.96 16.31
CA GLY A 513 -12.82 9.72 15.98
C GLY A 513 -13.16 9.89 14.49
N PHE A 514 -12.17 10.07 13.61
CA PHE A 514 -12.41 10.06 12.17
C PHE A 514 -12.99 8.72 11.71
N PHE A 515 -12.40 7.61 12.17
CA PHE A 515 -12.92 6.30 11.84
C PHE A 515 -14.00 5.89 12.84
N PRO A 516 -15.07 5.28 12.32
CA PRO A 516 -16.08 4.64 13.16
C PRO A 516 -15.45 3.51 13.98
N ARG A 517 -15.82 3.39 15.26
CA ARG A 517 -15.32 2.34 16.17
C ARG A 517 -16.30 1.17 16.22
N PRO A 518 -16.10 0.09 15.44
CA PRO A 518 -17.03 -1.03 15.41
C PRO A 518 -16.88 -1.89 16.69
N PRO A 519 -17.86 -2.71 17.10
CA PRO A 519 -17.78 -3.45 18.37
C PRO A 519 -16.59 -4.43 18.41
N ARG A 520 -15.81 -4.44 19.50
CA ARG A 520 -14.71 -5.42 19.64
C ARG A 520 -15.21 -6.85 19.82
N TRP A 521 -16.34 -6.97 20.52
CA TRP A 521 -16.95 -8.22 20.93
C TRP A 521 -18.45 -8.16 20.69
N LEU A 522 -19.04 -9.29 20.31
CA LEU A 522 -20.49 -9.47 20.27
C LEU A 522 -20.93 -10.44 21.37
N PRO A 523 -22.09 -10.22 22.00
CA PRO A 523 -22.63 -11.17 22.97
C PRO A 523 -22.89 -12.53 22.31
N ASP A 524 -22.45 -13.63 22.93
CA ASP A 524 -22.73 -14.97 22.43
C ASP A 524 -24.23 -15.29 22.51
N ARG A 525 -24.84 -15.56 21.36
CA ARG A 525 -26.25 -15.95 21.23
C ARG A 525 -26.52 -17.41 21.64
N ARG A 526 -25.48 -18.22 21.90
CA ARG A 526 -25.65 -19.60 22.39
C ARG A 526 -26.01 -19.67 23.86
N LEU A 527 -26.03 -18.54 24.57
CA LEU A 527 -26.60 -18.49 25.90
C LEU A 527 -28.10 -18.83 25.77
N PRO A 528 -28.60 -19.84 26.52
CA PRO A 528 -29.99 -20.23 26.44
C PRO A 528 -30.86 -19.00 26.67
N ARG A 529 -31.87 -18.80 25.81
CA ARG A 529 -33.01 -17.99 26.19
C ARG A 529 -33.61 -18.71 27.39
N PHE A 530 -33.36 -18.20 28.60
CA PHE A 530 -33.95 -18.77 29.80
C PHE A 530 -35.45 -18.86 29.58
N ARG A 531 -35.97 -20.08 29.67
CA ARG A 531 -37.38 -20.39 29.44
C ARG A 531 -38.22 -20.01 30.67
N ASP A 532 -37.56 -19.73 31.79
CA ASP A 532 -38.15 -19.53 33.12
C ASP A 532 -37.83 -18.14 33.68
N PRO A 533 -38.82 -17.39 34.22
CA PRO A 533 -38.62 -16.09 34.88
C PRO A 533 -37.62 -16.13 36.05
N ASP A 534 -37.55 -17.25 36.77
CA ASP A 534 -36.68 -17.43 37.95
C ASP A 534 -35.18 -17.56 37.59
N GLY A 535 -34.86 -17.81 36.31
CA GLY A 535 -33.49 -17.81 35.82
C GLY A 535 -32.90 -16.40 35.62
N PHE A 536 -33.74 -15.36 35.67
CA PHE A 536 -33.33 -13.97 35.43
C PHE A 536 -32.63 -13.33 36.64
N GLU A 537 -32.98 -13.73 37.87
CA GLU A 537 -32.39 -13.19 39.10
C GLU A 537 -30.95 -13.69 39.36
N ARG A 538 -30.55 -14.83 38.78
CA ARG A 538 -29.16 -15.34 38.85
C ARG A 538 -28.16 -14.50 38.05
N ARG A 539 -28.62 -13.47 37.34
CA ARG A 539 -27.81 -12.62 36.47
C ARG A 539 -26.98 -11.57 37.22
N ASP A 540 -27.38 -11.25 38.46
CA ASP A 540 -26.68 -10.30 39.33
C ASP A 540 -25.62 -10.97 40.21
N ASP A 541 -25.50 -12.30 40.14
CA ASP A 541 -24.43 -13.04 40.80
C ASP A 541 -23.07 -12.69 40.13
N PRO A 542 -22.09 -12.11 40.86
CA PRO A 542 -20.75 -11.85 40.34
C PRO A 542 -20.04 -13.10 39.81
N ALA A 543 -20.47 -14.29 40.23
CA ALA A 543 -20.00 -15.58 39.72
C ALA A 543 -20.56 -15.95 38.34
N TYR A 544 -21.63 -15.28 37.87
CA TYR A 544 -22.12 -15.38 36.49
C TYR A 544 -21.13 -14.64 35.57
N ARG A 545 -20.04 -15.35 35.28
CA ARG A 545 -18.96 -14.97 34.36
C ARG A 545 -19.53 -14.22 33.17
N LYS A 546 -18.97 -13.04 32.87
CA LYS A 546 -19.24 -12.24 31.67
C LYS A 546 -19.58 -13.19 30.52
N PRO A 547 -20.76 -13.04 29.88
CA PRO A 547 -21.18 -13.93 28.81
C PRO A 547 -20.01 -14.09 27.84
N PRO A 548 -19.68 -15.31 27.37
CA PRO A 548 -18.52 -15.51 26.52
C PRO A 548 -18.61 -14.52 25.35
N GLU A 549 -17.71 -13.54 25.36
CA GLU A 549 -17.68 -12.49 24.38
C GLU A 549 -17.04 -13.09 23.14
N LEU A 550 -17.80 -13.16 22.04
CA LEU A 550 -17.25 -13.65 20.79
C LEU A 550 -16.56 -12.49 20.10
N ALA A 551 -15.24 -12.62 19.92
CA ALA A 551 -14.45 -11.67 19.16
C ALA A 551 -15.08 -11.51 17.77
N VAL A 552 -15.33 -10.26 17.39
CA VAL A 552 -15.82 -9.96 16.05
C VAL A 552 -14.65 -10.03 15.09
N ASN A 553 -14.91 -10.52 13.89
CA ASN A 553 -13.95 -10.54 12.81
C ASN A 553 -14.50 -9.69 11.67
N TYR A 554 -13.73 -8.67 11.30
CA TYR A 554 -14.08 -7.69 10.27
C TYR A 554 -13.52 -8.05 8.89
N GLY A 555 -12.92 -9.24 8.75
CA GLY A 555 -12.33 -9.73 7.51
C GLY A 555 -11.17 -8.84 7.09
N ARG A 556 -11.13 -8.51 5.81
CA ARG A 556 -10.08 -7.67 5.25
C ARG A 556 -10.22 -6.23 5.72
N THR A 557 -9.11 -5.66 6.19
CA THR A 557 -8.95 -4.24 6.42
C THR A 557 -7.67 -3.70 5.80
N SER A 558 -7.70 -2.44 5.39
CA SER A 558 -6.50 -1.73 4.94
C SER A 558 -6.55 -0.31 5.41
N PHE A 559 -5.51 0.12 6.11
CA PHE A 559 -5.33 1.46 6.63
C PHE A 559 -4.07 2.07 6.03
N TYR A 560 -4.14 3.34 5.69
CA TYR A 560 -3.02 4.11 5.16
C TYR A 560 -3.01 5.48 5.83
N TYR A 561 -1.82 5.96 6.16
CA TYR A 561 -1.62 7.35 6.52
C TYR A 561 -0.31 7.87 5.95
N GLN A 562 -0.34 9.14 5.57
CA GLN A 562 0.83 9.94 5.27
C GLN A 562 0.70 11.23 6.05
N VAL A 563 1.77 11.62 6.75
CA VAL A 563 1.78 12.85 7.54
C VAL A 563 3.10 13.58 7.32
N THR A 564 3.01 14.82 6.88
CA THR A 564 4.16 15.65 6.51
C THR A 564 4.32 16.78 7.51
N TYR A 565 5.52 16.86 8.09
CA TYR A 565 5.95 17.89 9.04
C TYR A 565 6.84 18.91 8.33
N SER A 566 6.66 20.19 8.67
CA SER A 566 7.48 21.31 8.17
C SER A 566 8.82 21.41 8.89
N GLN A 567 9.73 22.23 8.35
CA GLN A 567 11.04 22.49 8.93
C GLN A 567 10.95 22.95 10.39
N GLU A 568 10.08 23.91 10.69
CA GLU A 568 9.93 24.47 12.04
C GLU A 568 9.49 23.40 13.06
N GLN A 569 8.57 22.52 12.66
CA GLN A 569 8.06 21.45 13.51
C GLN A 569 9.15 20.41 13.79
N ILE A 570 9.96 20.09 12.76
CA ILE A 570 11.11 19.21 12.87
C ILE A 570 12.16 19.81 13.81
N GLU A 571 12.46 21.11 13.68
CA GLU A 571 13.41 21.80 14.53
C GLU A 571 12.94 21.83 15.99
N ARG A 572 11.65 22.06 16.25
CA ARG A 572 11.06 21.96 17.60
C ARG A 572 11.12 20.54 18.16
N PHE A 573 10.83 19.53 17.35
CA PHE A 573 10.97 18.13 17.74
C PHE A 573 12.43 17.80 18.10
N ILE A 574 13.38 18.09 17.20
CA ILE A 574 14.80 17.86 17.42
C ILE A 574 15.27 18.64 18.64
N GLY A 575 14.86 19.90 18.81
CA GLY A 575 15.20 20.79 19.92
C GLY A 575 14.60 20.42 21.29
N THR A 576 13.89 19.29 21.41
CA THR A 576 13.29 18.84 22.68
C THR A 576 14.35 18.73 23.81
N PRO A 577 14.15 19.40 24.96
CA PRO A 577 15.08 19.33 26.08
C PRO A 577 15.41 17.89 26.53
N ARG A 578 16.66 17.64 26.92
CA ARG A 578 17.17 16.28 27.23
C ARG A 578 16.46 15.61 28.40
N ASP A 579 15.99 16.40 29.36
CA ASP A 579 15.19 15.98 30.51
C ASP A 579 13.77 15.56 30.09
N GLN A 580 13.22 16.11 29.01
CA GLN A 580 11.91 15.74 28.46
C GLN A 580 11.96 14.53 27.52
N MET A 581 13.13 14.15 26.99
CA MET A 581 13.27 13.02 26.06
C MET A 581 12.79 11.70 26.65
N TRP A 582 13.28 11.31 27.83
CA TRP A 582 12.92 10.02 28.44
C TRP A 582 11.45 9.92 28.83
N PRO A 583 10.84 10.93 29.49
CA PRO A 583 9.39 10.94 29.73
C PRO A 583 8.57 10.80 28.45
N THR A 584 8.98 11.48 27.37
CA THR A 584 8.28 11.37 26.08
C THR A 584 8.41 9.98 25.49
N LEU A 585 9.59 9.35 25.58
CA LEU A 585 9.81 7.98 25.14
C LEU A 585 8.98 6.98 25.97
N GLU A 586 8.92 7.14 27.30
CA GLU A 586 8.06 6.30 28.15
C GLU A 586 6.60 6.36 27.68
N LEU A 587 6.07 7.57 27.46
CA LEU A 587 4.70 7.76 26.97
C LEU A 587 4.49 7.17 25.56
N ALA A 588 5.44 7.38 24.65
CA ALA A 588 5.37 6.87 23.29
C ALA A 588 5.32 5.33 23.26
N PHE A 589 6.14 4.68 24.10
CA PHE A 589 6.21 3.22 24.20
C PHE A 589 5.13 2.59 25.11
N GLY A 590 4.29 3.40 25.75
CA GLY A 590 3.25 2.92 26.67
C GLY A 590 3.79 2.39 27.99
N VAL A 591 4.93 2.92 28.44
CA VAL A 591 5.60 2.54 29.68
C VAL A 591 5.23 3.53 30.79
N PRO A 592 5.01 3.08 32.04
CA PRO A 592 4.64 3.97 33.13
C PRO A 592 5.67 5.09 33.31
N ALA A 593 5.18 6.32 33.52
CA ALA A 593 6.03 7.49 33.70
C ALA A 593 7.07 7.29 34.82
N GLY A 594 8.30 7.70 34.54
CA GLY A 594 9.44 7.59 35.43
C GLY A 594 10.15 6.23 35.38
N SER A 595 9.66 5.21 34.67
CA SER A 595 10.26 3.88 34.60
C SER A 595 11.69 3.87 34.03
N TRP A 596 12.01 4.84 33.18
CA TRP A 596 13.29 5.07 32.51
C TRP A 596 13.90 6.44 32.78
N ALA A 597 13.29 7.29 33.61
CA ALA A 597 13.79 8.63 33.91
C ALA A 597 15.27 8.67 34.35
N THR A 598 15.70 7.71 35.18
CA THR A 598 17.08 7.64 35.69
C THR A 598 17.84 6.42 35.17
N ARG A 599 19.18 6.49 35.17
CA ARG A 599 20.05 5.35 34.80
C ARG A 599 19.77 4.12 35.66
N ILE A 600 19.55 4.31 36.96
CA ILE A 600 19.27 3.22 37.91
C ILE A 600 17.93 2.55 37.58
N ARG A 601 16.88 3.32 37.28
CA ARG A 601 15.58 2.75 36.90
C ARG A 601 15.64 1.99 35.57
N ARG A 602 16.41 2.48 34.60
CA ARG A 602 16.70 1.74 33.35
C ARG A 602 17.46 0.44 33.61
N LEU A 603 18.46 0.45 34.49
CA LEU A 603 19.17 -0.78 34.87
C LEU A 603 18.24 -1.78 35.56
N ARG A 604 17.37 -1.31 36.47
CA ARG A 604 16.35 -2.14 37.12
C ARG A 604 15.39 -2.74 36.10
N TRP A 605 14.93 -1.97 35.12
CA TRP A 605 14.10 -2.47 34.01
C TRP A 605 14.81 -3.58 33.23
N ARG A 606 16.10 -3.39 32.88
CA ARG A 606 16.91 -4.42 32.21
C ARG A 606 17.03 -5.68 33.05
N ALA A 607 17.27 -5.56 34.35
CA ALA A 607 17.35 -6.70 35.26
C ALA A 607 16.00 -7.43 35.37
N GLN A 608 14.89 -6.69 35.50
CA GLN A 608 13.54 -7.25 35.56
C GLN A 608 13.14 -7.98 34.28
N HIS A 609 13.65 -7.55 33.13
CA HIS A 609 13.33 -8.12 31.82
C HIS A 609 14.52 -8.82 31.15
N LEU A 610 15.52 -9.25 31.93
CA LEU A 610 16.75 -9.84 31.39
C LEU A 610 16.44 -11.15 30.65
N LEU A 611 15.55 -11.98 31.21
CA LEU A 611 15.16 -13.24 30.61
C LEU A 611 14.45 -13.01 29.27
N GLU A 612 13.52 -12.05 29.20
CA GLU A 612 12.87 -11.67 27.93
C GLU A 612 13.88 -11.10 26.93
N THR A 613 14.86 -10.32 27.39
CA THR A 613 15.93 -9.77 26.54
C THR A 613 16.81 -10.86 25.95
N VAL A 614 17.20 -11.84 26.76
CA VAL A 614 18.02 -12.98 26.32
C VAL A 614 17.21 -13.89 25.39
N ALA A 615 15.95 -14.17 25.72
CA ALA A 615 15.04 -14.93 24.86
C ALA A 615 14.78 -14.22 23.53
N ASN A 616 14.80 -12.89 23.49
CA ASN A 616 14.69 -12.13 22.26
C ASN A 616 15.84 -12.37 21.29
N VAL A 617 17.03 -12.82 21.71
CA VAL A 617 18.15 -13.06 20.79
C VAL A 617 17.81 -14.16 19.76
N PRO A 618 17.47 -15.40 20.17
CA PRO A 618 17.02 -16.42 19.23
C PRO A 618 15.64 -16.10 18.64
N LEU A 619 14.72 -15.47 19.41
CA LEU A 619 13.40 -15.12 18.90
C LEU A 619 13.46 -14.07 17.79
N TYR A 620 14.42 -13.15 17.83
CA TYR A 620 14.65 -12.13 16.81
C TYR A 620 14.99 -12.76 15.46
N ALA A 621 15.70 -13.90 15.45
CA ALA A 621 16.00 -14.65 14.23
C ALA A 621 14.73 -15.26 13.61
N VAL A 622 13.78 -15.72 14.45
CA VAL A 622 12.46 -16.19 14.00
C VAL A 622 11.41 -15.07 13.92
N ASN A 623 11.87 -13.82 14.09
CA ASN A 623 11.06 -12.60 14.09
C ASN A 623 9.86 -12.66 15.05
N VAL A 624 10.07 -13.27 16.21
CA VAL A 624 9.18 -13.20 17.37
C VAL A 624 9.85 -12.25 18.38
N GLU A 625 9.07 -11.42 19.05
CA GLU A 625 9.61 -10.45 20.01
C GLU A 625 8.78 -10.44 21.30
N LEU A 626 9.45 -10.65 22.41
CA LEU A 626 8.97 -10.32 23.75
C LEU A 626 9.23 -8.83 23.97
N ARG A 627 8.23 -8.02 23.61
CA ARG A 627 8.29 -6.55 23.63
C ARG A 627 8.96 -5.97 24.89
N LYS A 628 8.66 -6.47 26.09
CA LYS A 628 9.24 -5.94 27.35
C LYS A 628 10.78 -6.04 27.42
N GLY A 629 11.38 -7.04 26.79
CA GLY A 629 12.83 -7.26 26.77
C GLY A 629 13.61 -6.38 25.79
N SER A 630 12.96 -5.79 24.79
CA SER A 630 13.61 -5.08 23.69
C SER A 630 13.23 -3.59 23.59
N VAL A 631 12.08 -3.22 24.14
CA VAL A 631 11.57 -1.84 24.12
C VAL A 631 12.59 -0.83 24.67
N LEU A 632 13.25 -1.13 25.80
CA LEU A 632 14.24 -0.20 26.38
C LEU A 632 15.48 -0.06 25.48
N PHE A 633 15.93 -1.14 24.85
CA PHE A 633 17.06 -1.10 23.92
C PHE A 633 16.73 -0.23 22.69
N ALA A 634 15.53 -0.38 22.13
CA ALA A 634 15.05 0.48 21.05
C ALA A 634 14.97 1.95 21.50
N ALA A 635 14.40 2.23 22.67
CA ALA A 635 14.33 3.58 23.23
C ALA A 635 15.71 4.22 23.46
N GLU A 636 16.71 3.44 23.88
CA GLU A 636 18.10 3.90 24.03
C GLU A 636 18.76 4.24 22.69
N GLN A 637 18.54 3.44 21.65
CA GLN A 637 19.01 3.74 20.30
C GLN A 637 18.38 5.03 19.78
N ILE A 638 17.06 5.17 19.93
CA ILE A 638 16.31 6.38 19.56
C ILE A 638 16.85 7.60 20.32
N ALA A 639 17.01 7.52 21.65
CA ALA A 639 17.53 8.61 22.46
C ALA A 639 18.97 9.00 22.09
N THR A 640 19.78 8.04 21.65
CA THR A 640 21.16 8.30 21.21
C THR A 640 21.18 9.03 19.87
N SER A 641 20.43 8.55 18.88
CA SER A 641 20.29 9.22 17.58
C SER A 641 19.60 10.58 17.69
N TRP A 642 18.64 10.75 18.58
CA TRP A 642 18.00 12.05 18.84
C TRP A 642 19.00 13.08 19.39
N LYS A 643 19.85 12.68 20.34
CA LYS A 643 20.92 13.55 20.86
C LYS A 643 22.01 13.83 19.83
N ALA A 644 22.28 12.89 18.92
CA ALA A 644 23.21 13.10 17.81
C ALA A 644 22.63 14.14 16.84
N ALA A 645 21.37 13.99 16.43
CA ALA A 645 20.67 14.95 15.58
C ALA A 645 20.63 16.37 16.17
N GLN A 646 20.49 16.51 17.50
CA GLN A 646 20.54 17.81 18.19
C GLN A 646 21.88 18.54 18.07
N ARG A 647 22.99 17.78 18.02
CA ARG A 647 24.35 18.35 18.00
C ARG A 647 24.80 18.67 16.59
N GLU A 648 24.15 18.09 15.59
CA GLU A 648 24.57 18.16 14.21
C GLU A 648 24.12 19.47 13.56
N THR A 649 25.06 20.22 12.99
CA THR A 649 24.80 21.49 12.32
C THR A 649 24.61 21.32 10.82
N ASP A 650 25.29 20.34 10.21
CA ASP A 650 25.08 20.02 8.79
C ASP A 650 23.70 19.39 8.57
N VAL A 651 22.92 19.97 7.66
CA VAL A 651 21.55 19.52 7.37
C VAL A 651 21.54 18.09 6.83
N ARG A 652 22.58 17.67 6.08
CA ARG A 652 22.67 16.31 5.52
C ARG A 652 22.97 15.30 6.63
N ALA A 653 23.98 15.56 7.45
CA ALA A 653 24.28 14.72 8.60
C ALA A 653 23.12 14.66 9.61
N ARG A 654 22.44 15.79 9.87
CA ARG A 654 21.25 15.83 10.72
C ARG A 654 20.14 14.95 10.16
N ALA A 655 19.87 15.03 8.85
CA ALA A 655 18.89 14.17 8.18
C ALA A 655 19.23 12.67 8.33
N ARG A 656 20.51 12.29 8.26
CA ARG A 656 20.96 10.90 8.51
C ARG A 656 20.66 10.44 9.94
N GLU A 657 20.95 11.28 10.94
CA GLU A 657 20.69 10.93 12.35
C GLU A 657 19.20 10.87 12.66
N VAL A 658 18.38 11.76 12.07
CA VAL A 658 16.92 11.69 12.16
C VAL A 658 16.41 10.41 11.50
N SER A 659 16.90 10.03 10.31
CA SER A 659 16.53 8.76 9.69
C SER A 659 16.94 7.55 10.55
N ARG A 660 18.12 7.58 11.20
CA ARG A 660 18.54 6.53 12.15
C ARG A 660 17.63 6.44 13.36
N LEU A 661 17.16 7.57 13.90
CA LEU A 661 16.17 7.61 14.98
C LEU A 661 14.93 6.79 14.59
N PHE A 662 14.50 6.91 13.34
CA PHE A 662 13.33 6.20 12.81
C PHE A 662 13.61 4.82 12.19
N SER A 663 14.86 4.34 12.24
CA SER A 663 15.25 3.03 11.67
C SER A 663 14.87 1.83 12.54
N SER A 664 14.06 2.06 13.58
CA SER A 664 13.62 1.01 14.48
C SER A 664 12.77 -0.02 13.75
N ARG A 665 13.12 -1.29 13.99
CA ARG A 665 12.56 -2.44 13.28
C ARG A 665 11.12 -2.76 13.70
N LEU A 666 10.71 -2.49 14.94
CA LEU A 666 9.46 -3.04 15.49
C LEU A 666 8.54 -1.96 16.06
N TYR A 667 8.98 -0.70 16.03
CA TYR A 667 8.38 0.37 16.82
C TYR A 667 7.99 1.60 16.01
N GLY A 668 7.64 1.45 14.72
CA GLY A 668 7.29 2.61 13.91
C GLY A 668 5.97 3.27 14.33
N HIS A 669 5.04 2.53 14.94
CA HIS A 669 3.84 3.12 15.53
C HIS A 669 4.22 4.04 16.71
N GLU A 670 5.05 3.56 17.63
CA GLU A 670 5.57 4.33 18.77
C GLU A 670 6.36 5.55 18.30
N LEU A 671 7.09 5.44 17.19
CA LEU A 671 7.82 6.56 16.58
C LEU A 671 6.88 7.61 15.99
N SER A 672 5.78 7.22 15.34
CA SER A 672 4.75 8.15 14.87
C SER A 672 4.09 8.87 16.06
N ARG A 673 3.82 8.13 17.15
CA ARG A 673 3.28 8.66 18.41
C ARG A 673 4.27 9.59 19.11
N LEU A 674 5.57 9.30 19.06
CA LEU A 674 6.63 10.13 19.62
C LEU A 674 6.63 11.53 19.00
N LEU A 675 6.47 11.63 17.68
CA LEU A 675 6.34 12.92 16.99
C LEU A 675 5.11 13.68 17.47
N ARG A 676 3.96 12.99 17.58
CA ARG A 676 2.69 13.60 18.00
C ARG A 676 2.67 14.06 19.46
N LEU A 677 3.30 13.31 20.35
CA LEU A 677 3.44 13.70 21.75
C LEU A 677 4.28 14.96 21.93
N ARG A 678 5.21 15.24 21.01
CA ARG A 678 6.02 16.48 21.03
C ARG A 678 5.39 17.63 20.26
N LEU A 679 4.47 17.34 19.36
CA LEU A 679 3.79 18.31 18.49
C LEU A 679 2.26 18.16 18.60
N PRO A 680 1.65 18.20 19.81
CA PRO A 680 0.26 17.78 20.02
C PRO A 680 -0.78 18.74 19.41
N GLU A 681 -0.49 20.04 19.38
CA GLU A 681 -1.42 21.08 18.91
C GLU A 681 -1.14 21.55 17.49
N GLU A 682 -0.09 21.02 16.87
CA GLU A 682 0.34 21.50 15.59
C GLU A 682 -0.48 20.91 14.46
N LYS A 683 -0.99 21.81 13.62
CA LYS A 683 -1.60 21.42 12.35
C LYS A 683 -0.50 20.84 11.46
N VAL A 684 -0.78 19.69 10.88
CA VAL A 684 0.10 18.99 9.95
C VAL A 684 -0.67 18.69 8.69
N SER A 685 0.06 18.52 7.60
CA SER A 685 -0.55 18.04 6.38
C SER A 685 -0.62 16.52 6.44
N TYR A 686 -1.79 15.95 6.18
CA TYR A 686 -2.00 14.52 6.29
C TYR A 686 -2.94 14.01 5.20
N VAL A 687 -2.78 12.73 4.89
CA VAL A 687 -3.73 11.89 4.18
C VAL A 687 -3.98 10.69 5.06
N ILE A 688 -5.24 10.40 5.38
CA ILE A 688 -5.63 9.17 6.06
C ILE A 688 -6.68 8.45 5.24
N GLN A 689 -6.56 7.13 5.16
CA GLN A 689 -7.51 6.27 4.52
C GLN A 689 -7.67 4.98 5.31
N GLY A 690 -8.89 4.47 5.35
CA GLY A 690 -9.20 3.18 5.94
C GLY A 690 -10.31 2.50 5.16
N SER A 691 -10.14 1.22 4.90
CA SER A 691 -11.14 0.35 4.29
C SER A 691 -11.40 -0.85 5.18
N SER A 692 -12.67 -1.14 5.44
CA SER A 692 -13.13 -2.31 6.19
C SER A 692 -14.55 -2.66 5.80
N TYR A 693 -14.94 -3.94 5.89
CA TYR A 693 -16.35 -4.33 5.77
C TYR A 693 -17.25 -3.64 6.81
N ALA A 694 -16.69 -3.19 7.92
CA ALA A 694 -17.41 -2.47 8.97
C ALA A 694 -17.95 -1.11 8.53
N PHE A 695 -17.20 -0.38 7.71
CA PHE A 695 -17.46 1.04 7.44
C PHE A 695 -17.18 1.48 6.00
N GLY A 696 -16.89 0.55 5.10
CA GLY A 696 -16.54 0.86 3.72
C GLY A 696 -15.16 1.50 3.62
N ASN A 697 -14.96 2.33 2.59
CA ASN A 697 -13.72 3.09 2.36
C ASN A 697 -13.91 4.55 2.77
N LEU A 698 -13.16 4.98 3.78
CA LEU A 698 -13.13 6.35 4.28
C LEU A 698 -11.77 6.95 3.96
N ARG A 699 -11.75 8.19 3.47
CA ARG A 699 -10.53 8.96 3.19
C ARG A 699 -10.75 10.40 3.64
N GLU A 700 -9.73 10.98 4.25
CA GLU A 700 -9.66 12.40 4.57
C GLU A 700 -8.25 12.90 4.23
N GLU A 701 -8.19 14.10 3.69
CA GLU A 701 -6.96 14.81 3.40
C GLU A 701 -7.07 16.21 3.98
N GLY A 702 -6.03 16.66 4.67
CA GLY A 702 -5.96 18.00 5.23
C GLY A 702 -4.60 18.60 4.95
N VAL A 703 -4.59 19.83 4.46
CA VAL A 703 -3.37 20.60 4.21
C VAL A 703 -3.27 21.71 5.27
N ALA A 704 -2.20 21.71 6.05
CA ALA A 704 -1.98 22.70 7.09
C ALA A 704 -1.04 23.81 6.64
N THR A 705 0.22 23.45 6.38
CA THR A 705 1.32 24.42 6.18
C THR A 705 2.24 24.04 5.03
N VAL A 706 2.40 22.75 4.76
CA VAL A 706 3.26 22.22 3.69
C VAL A 706 2.41 21.36 2.76
N ALA A 707 2.70 21.34 1.46
CA ALA A 707 2.04 20.39 0.57
C ALA A 707 2.26 18.96 1.08
N VAL A 708 1.22 18.12 1.03
CA VAL A 708 1.31 16.68 1.37
C VAL A 708 2.50 16.04 0.64
N ASP A 709 2.66 16.43 -0.63
CA ASP A 709 3.77 16.05 -1.49
C ASP A 709 4.82 17.16 -1.60
N PRO A 710 5.97 17.00 -0.93
CA PRO A 710 7.00 18.04 -0.92
C PRO A 710 7.59 18.23 -2.32
N LEU A 711 8.08 19.44 -2.60
CA LEU A 711 8.62 19.81 -3.92
C LEU A 711 9.68 18.83 -4.46
N PRO A 712 10.64 18.33 -3.66
CA PRO A 712 11.57 17.29 -4.10
C PRO A 712 10.91 16.05 -4.70
N GLU A 713 9.79 15.62 -4.15
CA GLU A 713 9.06 14.45 -4.64
C GLU A 713 8.32 14.74 -5.94
N ARG A 714 7.70 15.93 -6.05
CA ARG A 714 7.05 16.37 -7.30
C ARG A 714 8.04 16.45 -8.46
N VAL A 715 9.24 17.00 -8.21
CA VAL A 715 10.30 17.10 -9.22
C VAL A 715 10.81 15.71 -9.62
N GLN A 716 10.95 14.78 -8.67
CA GLN A 716 11.40 13.42 -8.98
C GLN A 716 10.34 12.59 -9.71
N ARG A 717 9.04 12.80 -9.47
CA ARG A 717 7.95 12.12 -10.19
C ARG A 717 7.98 12.35 -11.70
N ILE A 718 8.50 13.50 -12.13
CA ILE A 718 8.70 13.80 -13.56
C ILE A 718 9.67 12.78 -14.19
N ILE A 719 10.62 12.25 -13.41
CA ILE A 719 11.62 11.26 -13.85
C ILE A 719 11.22 9.84 -13.44
N ASP A 720 10.45 9.65 -12.38
CA ASP A 720 10.05 8.35 -11.82
C ASP A 720 8.83 7.74 -12.49
N ILE A 721 8.84 7.66 -13.83
CA ILE A 721 7.75 7.07 -14.61
C ILE A 721 7.57 5.57 -14.33
N ASP A 722 8.61 4.86 -13.88
CA ASP A 722 8.66 3.40 -13.67
C ASP A 722 8.53 2.98 -12.19
N ARG A 723 8.11 3.88 -11.29
CA ARG A 723 7.93 3.53 -9.86
C ARG A 723 6.91 2.39 -9.69
N SER A 724 7.34 1.31 -9.06
CA SER A 724 6.47 0.24 -8.59
C SER A 724 5.89 0.60 -7.22
N GLY A 725 4.56 0.72 -7.14
CA GLY A 725 3.87 1.11 -5.91
C GLY A 725 2.57 1.83 -6.17
N ALA A 726 1.94 2.28 -5.08
CA ALA A 726 0.80 3.18 -5.11
C ALA A 726 1.19 4.44 -5.90
N ARG A 727 0.31 4.83 -6.83
CA ARG A 727 0.40 6.08 -7.57
C ARG A 727 -0.77 6.95 -7.15
N PRO A 728 -0.66 7.68 -6.03
CA PRO A 728 -1.62 8.70 -5.65
C PRO A 728 -1.40 9.91 -6.56
N ASN A 729 -1.52 9.71 -7.87
CA ASN A 729 -1.46 10.83 -8.79
C ASN A 729 -2.80 11.52 -8.65
N ALA A 730 -2.79 12.67 -7.99
CA ALA A 730 -3.83 13.66 -8.16
C ALA A 730 -3.46 14.52 -9.38
N ASP A 731 -4.44 14.89 -10.20
CA ASP A 731 -4.24 15.87 -11.28
C ASP A 731 -4.50 17.24 -10.64
N PRO A 732 -3.46 18.01 -10.30
CA PRO A 732 -3.65 19.29 -9.63
C PRO A 732 -4.35 20.31 -10.54
N LEU A 733 -4.44 20.03 -11.85
CA LEU A 733 -5.16 20.87 -12.81
C LEU A 733 -6.61 20.39 -13.02
N ALA A 734 -7.02 19.27 -12.42
CA ALA A 734 -8.38 18.76 -12.45
C ALA A 734 -9.17 19.16 -11.19
N ASP A 735 -8.93 20.37 -10.68
CA ASP A 735 -9.53 20.84 -9.44
C ASP A 735 -10.92 21.45 -9.68
N ILE A 736 -11.90 21.12 -8.83
CA ILE A 736 -13.27 21.65 -8.95
C ILE A 736 -13.33 22.94 -8.14
N GLY A 737 -13.52 24.07 -8.81
CA GLY A 737 -13.43 25.39 -8.16
C GLY A 737 -14.58 25.70 -7.19
N SER A 738 -15.77 25.15 -7.44
CA SER A 738 -16.90 25.22 -6.53
C SER A 738 -17.85 24.04 -6.75
N LEU A 739 -18.51 23.58 -5.68
CA LEU A 739 -19.50 22.51 -5.71
C LEU A 739 -20.70 22.88 -4.85
N ARG A 740 -21.89 22.93 -5.44
CA ARG A 740 -23.14 23.21 -4.73
C ARG A 740 -24.26 22.31 -5.22
N MET A 741 -24.98 21.71 -4.28
CA MET A 741 -26.18 20.94 -4.58
C MET A 741 -27.41 21.63 -3.96
N ARG A 742 -28.46 21.82 -4.76
CA ARG A 742 -29.73 22.39 -4.32
C ARG A 742 -30.87 21.49 -4.76
N GLN A 743 -31.78 21.16 -3.85
CA GLN A 743 -33.01 20.47 -4.22
C GLN A 743 -33.93 21.43 -4.99
N ILE A 744 -34.42 21.03 -6.16
CA ILE A 744 -35.40 21.79 -6.95
C ILE A 744 -36.80 21.37 -6.51
N ASP A 745 -37.05 20.06 -6.51
CA ASP A 745 -38.29 19.44 -6.04
C ASP A 745 -37.99 18.05 -5.45
N GLN A 746 -39.01 17.23 -5.19
CA GLN A 746 -38.86 15.91 -4.57
C GLN A 746 -37.96 14.95 -5.36
N ASP A 747 -37.93 15.10 -6.68
CA ASP A 747 -37.27 14.18 -7.58
C ASP A 747 -36.08 14.80 -8.30
N ARG A 748 -35.96 16.14 -8.32
CA ARG A 748 -34.92 16.83 -9.07
C ARG A 748 -33.99 17.63 -8.17
N PHE A 749 -32.70 17.47 -8.40
CA PHE A 749 -31.62 18.22 -7.75
C PHE A 749 -30.80 18.98 -8.79
N GLU A 750 -30.41 20.19 -8.45
CA GLU A 750 -29.49 21.01 -9.22
C GLU A 750 -28.08 20.88 -8.64
N LEU A 751 -27.17 20.28 -9.39
CA LEU A 751 -25.75 20.25 -9.10
C LEU A 751 -25.05 21.35 -9.92
N ARG A 752 -24.49 22.34 -9.23
CA ARG A 752 -23.62 23.36 -9.82
C ARG A 752 -22.18 23.04 -9.48
N LEU A 753 -21.34 22.98 -10.50
CA LEU A 753 -19.91 22.73 -10.32
C LEU A 753 -19.07 23.55 -11.30
N ASP A 754 -17.98 24.12 -10.82
CA ASP A 754 -17.03 24.89 -11.63
C ASP A 754 -15.83 24.02 -12.03
N LEU A 755 -15.74 23.67 -13.31
CA LEU A 755 -14.65 22.89 -13.86
C LEU A 755 -13.45 23.77 -14.24
N PRO A 756 -12.23 23.23 -14.16
CA PRO A 756 -11.02 24.00 -14.41
C PRO A 756 -10.94 24.48 -15.87
N PRO A 757 -10.35 25.66 -16.13
CA PRO A 757 -10.17 26.17 -17.48
C PRO A 757 -9.17 25.31 -18.29
N GLY A 758 -9.36 25.26 -19.61
CA GLY A 758 -8.45 24.58 -20.54
C GLY A 758 -9.03 23.31 -21.15
N LYS A 759 -8.27 22.19 -21.09
CA LYS A 759 -8.70 20.91 -21.71
C LYS A 759 -9.97 20.40 -21.00
N PRO A 760 -11.05 20.07 -21.74
CA PRO A 760 -12.27 19.54 -21.14
C PRO A 760 -11.97 18.29 -20.31
N VAL A 761 -12.72 18.13 -19.21
CA VAL A 761 -12.62 16.94 -18.37
C VAL A 761 -13.06 15.72 -19.18
N GLN A 762 -12.37 14.60 -19.04
CA GLN A 762 -12.78 13.34 -19.67
C GLN A 762 -13.70 12.52 -18.75
N ALA A 763 -13.71 12.83 -17.46
CA ALA A 763 -14.49 12.10 -16.49
C ALA A 763 -14.89 12.93 -15.27
N ILE A 764 -16.04 12.60 -14.69
CA ILE A 764 -16.47 13.06 -13.37
C ILE A 764 -16.81 11.83 -12.52
N TYR A 765 -16.32 11.81 -11.29
CA TYR A 765 -16.63 10.83 -10.26
C TYR A 765 -17.59 11.46 -9.27
N ILE A 766 -18.62 10.71 -8.88
CA ILE A 766 -19.61 11.16 -7.91
C ILE A 766 -19.84 10.06 -6.88
N ARG A 767 -19.83 10.40 -5.60
CA ARG A 767 -20.16 9.49 -4.48
C ARG A 767 -21.20 10.14 -3.59
N LEU A 768 -22.19 9.35 -3.18
CA LEU A 768 -23.27 9.81 -2.32
C LEU A 768 -23.20 9.12 -0.96
N ILE A 769 -23.13 9.92 0.10
CA ILE A 769 -23.01 9.45 1.48
C ILE A 769 -24.21 9.96 2.28
N GLU A 770 -24.90 9.05 2.94
CA GLU A 770 -25.97 9.37 3.89
C GLU A 770 -25.37 9.70 5.26
N ARG A 771 -25.64 10.91 5.76
CA ARG A 771 -25.23 11.41 7.09
C ARG A 771 -26.40 11.27 8.05
N ARG A 772 -26.34 10.29 8.95
CA ARG A 772 -27.37 10.05 9.97
C ARG A 772 -26.96 10.64 11.31
N PRO A 773 -27.87 11.32 12.03
CA PRO A 773 -27.63 11.68 13.42
C PRO A 773 -27.36 10.42 14.23
N TRP A 774 -26.26 10.38 14.98
CA TRP A 774 -25.91 9.30 15.93
C TRP A 774 -25.65 7.92 15.30
N LYS A 775 -25.57 7.81 13.97
CA LYS A 775 -25.19 6.58 13.26
C LYS A 775 -24.03 6.86 12.32
N MET A 776 -23.32 5.80 11.93
CA MET A 776 -22.21 5.93 11.00
C MET A 776 -22.72 6.42 9.63
N PRO A 777 -21.94 7.28 8.94
CA PRO A 777 -22.20 7.60 7.56
C PRO A 777 -22.32 6.33 6.72
N ARG A 778 -23.33 6.26 5.86
CA ARG A 778 -23.57 5.11 4.99
C ARG A 778 -23.31 5.52 3.55
N ASN A 779 -22.32 4.92 2.91
CA ASN A 779 -22.11 5.09 1.48
C ASN A 779 -23.29 4.44 0.73
N LEU A 780 -24.07 5.25 0.00
CA LEU A 780 -25.20 4.77 -0.80
C LEU A 780 -24.75 4.27 -2.17
N GLY A 781 -23.62 4.78 -2.66
CA GLY A 781 -22.92 4.30 -3.84
C GLY A 781 -22.08 5.38 -4.49
N SER A 782 -21.39 5.00 -5.57
CA SER A 782 -20.60 5.91 -6.39
C SER A 782 -20.71 5.55 -7.87
N ALA A 783 -20.46 6.54 -8.72
CA ALA A 783 -20.53 6.41 -10.18
C ALA A 783 -19.41 7.22 -10.83
N VAL A 784 -18.96 6.77 -12.01
CA VAL A 784 -17.99 7.49 -12.83
C VAL A 784 -18.60 7.76 -14.20
N PHE A 785 -18.74 9.04 -14.55
CA PHE A 785 -19.28 9.50 -15.82
C PHE A 785 -18.14 9.81 -16.78
N ALA A 786 -18.24 9.33 -18.01
CA ALA A 786 -17.39 9.81 -19.10
C ALA A 786 -18.01 11.07 -19.68
N ASN A 787 -17.18 12.04 -20.02
CA ASN A 787 -17.62 13.21 -20.77
C ASN A 787 -17.82 12.80 -22.23
N VAL A 788 -18.99 12.23 -22.51
CA VAL A 788 -19.41 11.87 -23.87
C VAL A 788 -20.17 13.06 -24.44
N ASP A 789 -19.93 13.39 -25.70
CA ASP A 789 -20.57 14.51 -26.41
C ASP A 789 -20.37 15.88 -25.74
N ASP A 790 -19.22 16.08 -25.07
CA ASP A 790 -18.86 17.32 -24.37
C ASP A 790 -19.94 17.82 -23.38
N ALA A 791 -20.66 16.90 -22.75
CA ALA A 791 -21.66 17.17 -21.71
C ALA A 791 -21.11 18.03 -20.53
N PHE A 792 -19.80 18.02 -20.31
CA PHE A 792 -19.10 18.85 -19.33
C PHE A 792 -18.11 19.79 -20.03
N VAL A 793 -18.32 21.09 -19.87
CA VAL A 793 -17.48 22.13 -20.47
C VAL A 793 -16.60 22.81 -19.41
N PRO A 794 -15.43 23.38 -19.75
CA PRO A 794 -14.66 24.19 -18.82
C PRO A 794 -15.50 25.36 -18.25
N GLY A 795 -15.36 25.67 -16.96
CA GLY A 795 -16.14 26.70 -16.27
C GLY A 795 -17.39 26.17 -15.56
N THR A 796 -18.40 27.01 -15.39
CA THR A 796 -19.60 26.68 -14.61
C THR A 796 -20.53 25.73 -15.36
N ASN A 797 -20.78 24.57 -14.77
CA ASN A 797 -21.72 23.56 -15.26
C ASN A 797 -22.93 23.49 -14.34
N ARG A 798 -24.12 23.38 -14.95
CA ARG A 798 -25.40 23.19 -14.25
C ARG A 798 -26.00 21.86 -14.69
N ILE A 799 -26.06 20.90 -13.77
CA ILE A 799 -26.55 19.56 -14.04
C ILE A 799 -27.82 19.34 -13.25
N ILE A 800 -28.90 18.95 -13.94
CA ILE A 800 -30.15 18.54 -13.30
C ILE A 800 -30.13 17.03 -13.12
N LEU A 801 -30.24 16.59 -11.87
CA LEU A 801 -30.22 15.20 -11.47
C LEU A 801 -31.63 14.78 -11.11
N ASP A 802 -32.21 13.86 -11.87
CA ASP A 802 -33.53 13.31 -11.61
C ASP A 802 -33.41 11.95 -10.88
N ARG A 803 -34.25 11.72 -9.88
CA ARG A 803 -34.35 10.45 -9.15
C ARG A 803 -34.94 9.33 -10.01
N ARG A 804 -35.76 9.68 -10.98
CA ARG A 804 -36.51 8.74 -11.83
C ARG A 804 -35.73 8.34 -13.07
N GLU A 805 -34.90 9.25 -13.57
CA GLU A 805 -34.18 9.04 -14.83
C GLU A 805 -32.79 9.69 -14.86
N GLY A 806 -31.99 9.25 -15.83
CA GLY A 806 -30.66 9.80 -16.05
C GLY A 806 -29.55 9.13 -15.23
N MET A 807 -28.40 9.78 -15.27
CA MET A 807 -27.10 9.19 -14.90
C MET A 807 -26.96 8.89 -13.39
N LEU A 808 -27.68 9.62 -12.53
CA LEU A 808 -27.59 9.49 -11.07
C LEU A 808 -28.85 8.93 -10.41
N ALA A 809 -29.84 8.50 -11.19
CA ALA A 809 -31.11 7.98 -10.67
C ALA A 809 -30.91 6.85 -9.66
N SER A 810 -30.03 5.88 -9.93
CA SER A 810 -29.74 4.73 -9.04
C SER A 810 -28.92 5.05 -7.78
N LEU A 811 -28.40 6.27 -7.67
CA LEU A 811 -27.79 6.77 -6.45
C LEU A 811 -28.80 7.59 -5.66
N LEU A 812 -29.58 8.43 -6.34
CA LEU A 812 -30.57 9.29 -5.72
C LEU A 812 -31.86 8.56 -5.32
N ASP A 813 -32.21 7.43 -5.95
CA ASP A 813 -33.34 6.58 -5.55
C ASP A 813 -33.19 6.04 -4.12
N LYS A 814 -31.96 5.84 -3.65
CA LYS A 814 -31.61 5.42 -2.28
C LYS A 814 -31.74 6.53 -1.24
N THR A 815 -32.03 7.77 -1.65
CA THR A 815 -32.23 8.86 -0.70
C THR A 815 -33.63 8.79 -0.07
N GLU A 816 -33.72 9.16 1.19
CA GLU A 816 -34.94 9.16 2.00
C GLU A 816 -35.19 10.60 2.45
N PRO A 817 -36.42 11.12 2.33
CA PRO A 817 -36.76 12.45 2.85
C PRO A 817 -36.48 12.58 4.36
N GLY A 818 -36.05 13.77 4.78
CA GLY A 818 -35.66 14.09 6.16
C GLY A 818 -34.24 13.70 6.55
N ASN A 819 -33.49 13.03 5.66
CA ASN A 819 -32.09 12.69 5.90
C ASN A 819 -31.14 13.69 5.26
N ARG A 820 -29.95 13.80 5.86
CA ARG A 820 -28.84 14.61 5.35
C ARG A 820 -27.91 13.76 4.50
N TYR A 821 -27.42 14.35 3.44
CA TYR A 821 -26.55 13.71 2.46
C TYR A 821 -25.31 14.58 2.21
N GLU A 822 -24.24 13.91 1.81
CA GLU A 822 -23.00 14.51 1.35
C GLU A 822 -22.69 13.93 -0.03
N LEU A 823 -22.47 14.81 -0.99
CA LEU A 823 -22.10 14.49 -2.36
C LEU A 823 -20.63 14.84 -2.56
N ASP A 824 -19.82 13.83 -2.80
CA ASP A 824 -18.41 14.00 -3.12
C ASP A 824 -18.23 13.93 -4.64
N VAL A 825 -17.52 14.90 -5.21
CA VAL A 825 -17.25 14.98 -6.64
C VAL A 825 -15.76 15.19 -6.88
N ALA A 826 -15.21 14.47 -7.86
CA ALA A 826 -13.86 14.69 -8.38
C ALA A 826 -13.90 14.63 -9.91
N CYS A 827 -12.98 15.32 -10.59
CA CYS A 827 -12.90 15.26 -12.05
C CYS A 827 -11.53 14.75 -12.52
N SER A 828 -11.45 14.35 -13.80
CA SER A 828 -10.22 13.86 -14.41
C SER A 828 -10.12 14.35 -15.85
N ARG A 829 -8.96 14.89 -16.24
CA ARG A 829 -8.69 15.40 -17.60
C ARG A 829 -8.20 14.33 -18.58
N ASP A 830 -7.78 13.17 -18.07
CA ASP A 830 -7.26 12.05 -18.86
C ASP A 830 -7.99 10.72 -18.58
N GLY A 831 -9.00 10.74 -17.70
CA GLY A 831 -9.77 9.58 -17.27
C GLY A 831 -9.01 8.60 -16.35
N ARG A 832 -7.79 8.93 -15.93
CA ARG A 832 -6.92 8.07 -15.10
C ARG A 832 -6.56 8.73 -13.78
N VAL A 833 -6.15 9.99 -13.85
CA VAL A 833 -5.66 10.79 -12.73
C VAL A 833 -6.77 11.75 -12.31
N TRP A 834 -7.08 11.77 -11.01
CA TRP A 834 -8.24 12.49 -10.46
C TRP A 834 -7.80 13.74 -9.71
N GLY A 835 -8.55 14.82 -9.80
CA GLY A 835 -8.33 15.99 -8.95
C GLY A 835 -8.68 15.76 -7.49
N ALA A 836 -8.64 16.83 -6.71
CA ALA A 836 -9.13 16.82 -5.34
C ALA A 836 -10.63 16.45 -5.30
N VAL A 837 -11.06 15.92 -4.17
CA VAL A 837 -12.48 15.66 -3.91
C VAL A 837 -13.06 16.93 -3.31
N GLU A 838 -14.05 17.48 -3.99
CA GLU A 838 -14.92 18.50 -3.42
C GLU A 838 -16.18 17.85 -2.87
N ASP A 839 -16.66 18.32 -1.72
CA ASP A 839 -17.89 17.83 -1.11
C ASP A 839 -18.93 18.93 -0.95
N THR A 840 -20.21 18.55 -1.04
CA THR A 840 -21.33 19.43 -0.75
C THR A 840 -22.40 18.69 0.03
N ARG A 841 -22.99 19.35 1.03
CA ARG A 841 -24.02 18.76 1.89
C ARG A 841 -25.40 19.28 1.52
N PHE A 842 -26.38 18.40 1.51
CA PHE A 842 -27.76 18.74 1.24
C PHE A 842 -28.72 17.90 2.09
N GLU A 843 -29.93 18.38 2.26
CA GLU A 843 -31.01 17.68 2.96
C GLU A 843 -32.13 17.42 1.96
N VAL A 844 -32.68 16.20 1.95
CA VAL A 844 -33.82 15.87 1.10
C VAL A 844 -35.08 16.27 1.87
N ARG A 845 -35.70 17.39 1.50
CA ARG A 845 -36.89 17.92 2.17
C ARG A 845 -38.12 17.05 1.90
N VAL A 846 -39.05 17.04 2.86
CA VAL A 846 -40.36 16.40 2.72
C VAL A 846 -41.28 17.33 1.92
N ALA A 847 -42.15 16.77 1.05
CA ALA A 847 -43.09 17.52 0.18
C ALA A 847 -43.74 18.71 0.87
N SER A 848 -44.26 18.46 2.07
CA SER A 848 -45.10 19.38 2.83
C SER A 848 -44.38 20.63 3.31
N GLU A 849 -43.05 20.62 3.37
CA GLU A 849 -42.26 21.79 3.78
C GLU A 849 -41.92 22.72 2.61
N GLN A 850 -41.86 22.21 1.37
CA GLN A 850 -41.61 23.06 0.19
C GLN A 850 -42.85 23.89 -0.18
N GLU A 851 -44.05 23.32 -0.08
CA GLU A 851 -45.30 24.03 -0.34
C GLU A 851 -45.57 25.17 0.66
N ALA A 852 -45.02 25.08 1.88
CA ALA A 852 -45.18 26.11 2.92
C ALA A 852 -44.23 27.33 2.76
N GLU A 853 -43.15 27.21 1.97
CA GLU A 853 -42.15 28.26 1.78
C GLU A 853 -42.35 29.04 0.46
N GLU A 854 -43.03 28.45 -0.53
CA GLU A 854 -43.35 29.08 -1.82
C GLU A 854 -44.73 29.76 -1.91
N ASP A 855 -45.53 29.73 -0.84
CA ASP A 855 -46.74 30.57 -0.72
C ASP A 855 -46.48 31.74 0.24
N PRO A 856 -45.82 32.84 -0.21
CA PRO A 856 -45.88 34.09 0.52
C PRO A 856 -47.32 34.57 0.40
N ASP A 857 -48.17 34.16 1.34
CA ASP A 857 -49.57 34.61 1.47
C ASP A 857 -49.62 36.11 1.11
N PRO A 858 -50.13 36.48 -0.09
CA PRO A 858 -50.12 37.86 -0.54
C PRO A 858 -51.05 38.73 0.32
N LEU A 859 -51.77 38.14 1.27
CA LEU A 859 -52.67 38.79 2.19
C LEU A 859 -52.13 38.90 3.63
N ARG A 860 -50.91 38.42 3.93
CA ARG A 860 -50.28 38.67 5.23
C ARG A 860 -49.70 40.09 5.25
N PRO A 861 -50.27 41.05 6.01
CA PRO A 861 -49.71 42.39 6.12
C PRO A 861 -48.31 42.28 6.76
N ARG A 862 -47.31 42.90 6.11
CA ARG A 862 -46.00 43.11 6.72
C ARG A 862 -46.21 44.00 7.94
N SER A 863 -46.00 43.45 9.14
CA SER A 863 -45.91 44.24 10.36
C SER A 863 -44.62 45.05 10.31
N GLU A 864 -44.76 46.37 10.26
CA GLU A 864 -43.70 47.33 10.60
C GLU A 864 -43.28 47.22 12.06
#